data_AF-A0AAV1KP94-F1
#
_entry.id   AF-A0AAV1KP94-F1
#
_cell.length_a   1.000
_cell.length_b   1.000
_cell.length_c   1.000
_cell.angle_alpha   90.00
_cell.angle_beta   90.00
_cell.angle_gamma   90.00
#
_symmetry.space_group_name_H-M   'P 1'
#
loop_
_entity.id
_entity.type
_entity.pdbx_description
1 polymer ?
#
loop_
_entity_poly.entity_id
_entity_poly.type
_entity_poly.pdbx_seq_one_letter_code
_entity_poly.pdbx_strand_id
1 'polypeptide(L)'
;MTTKVNNNDDDSFIILGTSPGTSMDLRCNGEANGDMLDKAQMDDAMKDLAPEASMAFKAHFILGDNPSPASMMVASTIVTDDRSTEELQKRFGELLDENIILKETLKQNNDSMKEQLQLIASCQDDMLKTHRVHKEKFDETRELVERLRQENKKLKQDAIRLSESVTAQIGADKSGGKSGASSGVEFVTSPDDDTIDKLTAQLELVEKQRRQVIVENEKLTWQKESLEHIVDATSKERDDIKEKLKNLELQLSTAESEHAQELSNLHLIIQDLRSQLKSASNNKASSEEIASRDKIIQQLEDKISTLQNELKIAQIKILDLENVKLEFTQHKSGVSESVRMYKEQIQDLGTRLKDAQTTMFQPMRLSVSSEPETSSSEFASYISNVKLYDRTLKHLADFLNALTSGLSDSLVQTLGVVASLYDYKLERASVDRFKSGLAEVKQQLERQHSNALNNIGKLRGMLSIFEGIFKDYNEVLKKALTKPENVNNGGGVEALTAALVARGQEIQQLRAELDANRAHHDDAELLRAQLEQYKSDFEAERKAREKMASDKDNILTDLRTTEKRNHELVLQLEEVRKLSPGIFRSVTAKKPRGQSSTATASVSATNTSSTSSAAKSITTTTGNVVRKKKKLSTDSSNVDDTSPPPLRFVCPVCDDTFKTLILLQQHIDSCLL
;
A
#
# COMPACT_ATOMS: atom_id res chain seq x y z
N MET A 1 -18.76 63.46 2.63
CA MET A 1 -19.75 62.57 1.98
C MET A 1 -19.09 61.23 1.71
N THR A 2 -19.88 60.17 1.54
CA THR A 2 -19.41 58.78 1.42
C THR A 2 -19.32 58.31 -0.02
N THR A 3 -18.31 57.48 -0.31
CA THR A 3 -18.49 56.30 -1.18
C THR A 3 -17.49 55.23 -0.76
N LYS A 4 -17.95 53.96 -0.68
CA LYS A 4 -17.10 52.78 -0.52
C LYS A 4 -16.94 52.10 -1.88
N VAL A 5 -15.79 51.48 -2.10
CA VAL A 5 -15.67 50.32 -3.01
C VAL A 5 -14.90 49.26 -2.21
N ASN A 6 -15.44 48.04 -2.16
CA ASN A 6 -14.76 46.91 -1.55
C ASN A 6 -13.95 46.18 -2.64
N ASN A 7 -12.69 45.87 -2.37
CA ASN A 7 -12.06 44.66 -2.89
C ASN A 7 -11.72 43.78 -1.68
N ASN A 8 -12.23 42.55 -1.69
CA ASN A 8 -11.92 41.50 -0.72
C ASN A 8 -11.35 40.34 -1.55
N ASP A 9 -10.04 40.17 -1.52
CA ASP A 9 -9.36 38.98 -2.05
C ASP A 9 -8.89 38.17 -0.84
N ASP A 10 -9.64 37.13 -0.49
CA ASP A 10 -9.44 36.33 0.73
C ASP A 10 -8.33 35.27 0.55
N ASP A 11 -7.08 35.73 0.48
CA ASP A 11 -5.89 34.87 0.40
C ASP A 11 -5.60 34.23 1.78
N SER A 12 -6.24 33.07 2.03
CA SER A 12 -6.31 32.45 3.37
C SER A 12 -5.02 31.72 3.78
N PHE A 13 -4.02 32.47 4.22
CA PHE A 13 -2.81 31.94 4.86
C PHE A 13 -3.04 31.65 6.35
N ILE A 14 -2.98 30.38 6.75
CA ILE A 14 -3.01 29.99 8.18
C ILE A 14 -1.64 30.24 8.80
N ILE A 15 -1.49 31.42 9.41
CA ILE A 15 -0.37 31.73 10.31
C ILE A 15 -0.76 31.27 11.72
N LEU A 16 -0.05 30.27 12.26
CA LEU A 16 -0.23 29.83 13.65
C LEU A 16 0.33 30.91 14.60
N GLY A 17 -0.55 31.50 15.40
CA GLY A 17 -0.23 32.66 16.23
C GLY A 17 0.65 32.32 17.45
N THR A 18 1.81 32.96 17.55
CA THR A 18 2.69 32.93 18.73
C THR A 18 2.45 34.15 19.64
N SER A 19 1.97 33.96 20.87
CA SER A 19 2.15 34.87 22.04
C SER A 19 1.18 34.51 23.19
N PRO A 20 1.37 35.03 24.43
CA PRO A 20 2.55 35.71 24.97
C PRO A 20 3.15 35.00 26.20
N GLY A 21 4.42 35.29 26.51
CA GLY A 21 5.01 34.98 27.82
C GLY A 21 5.31 36.25 28.61
N THR A 22 5.02 36.27 29.91
CA THR A 22 5.49 37.31 30.83
C THR A 22 5.79 36.76 32.22
N SER A 23 7.05 36.92 32.64
CA SER A 23 7.48 37.20 34.03
C SER A 23 7.01 36.28 35.16
N MET A 24 7.84 35.28 35.47
CA MET A 24 8.41 35.17 36.82
C MET A 24 9.89 34.75 36.69
N ASP A 25 10.78 35.75 36.66
CA ASP A 25 12.22 35.53 36.59
C ASP A 25 12.75 35.22 38.01
N LEU A 26 13.08 33.96 38.28
CA LEU A 26 13.65 33.51 39.54
C LEU A 26 14.98 32.78 39.28
N ARG A 27 15.98 33.56 38.88
CA ARG A 27 17.37 33.11 38.83
C ARG A 27 17.86 32.73 40.23
N CYS A 28 18.17 31.45 40.42
CA CYS A 28 19.30 31.02 41.23
C CYS A 28 20.10 29.99 40.44
N ASN A 29 21.43 30.06 40.54
CA ASN A 29 22.32 29.18 39.78
C ASN A 29 22.33 27.78 40.39
N GLY A 30 22.64 26.77 39.57
CA GLY A 30 23.10 25.50 40.10
C GLY A 30 24.52 25.64 40.63
N GLU A 31 24.70 25.51 41.95
CA GLU A 31 26.00 25.18 42.55
C GLU A 31 25.93 23.76 43.13
N ALA A 32 27.03 23.02 43.02
CA ALA A 32 27.07 21.61 43.33
C ALA A 32 27.31 21.38 44.83
N ASN A 33 26.27 20.95 45.55
CA ASN A 33 26.33 19.92 46.59
C ASN A 33 24.91 19.40 46.87
N GLY A 34 24.82 18.17 47.35
CA GLY A 34 23.53 17.58 47.71
C GLY A 34 23.07 18.03 49.10
N ASP A 35 21.79 18.36 49.21
CA ASP A 35 21.06 18.22 50.47
C ASP A 35 19.69 17.62 50.18
N MET A 36 19.22 16.74 51.05
CA MET A 36 17.89 16.11 50.90
C MET A 36 16.82 17.07 51.41
N LEU A 37 15.61 17.01 50.82
CA LEU A 37 14.42 17.52 51.52
C LEU A 37 14.33 16.80 52.87
N ASP A 38 14.35 17.58 53.96
CA ASP A 38 14.55 17.04 55.31
C ASP A 38 13.49 15.99 55.65
N LYS A 39 13.97 14.78 55.91
CA LYS A 39 13.17 13.59 56.19
C LYS A 39 12.23 13.81 57.38
N ALA A 40 12.62 14.62 58.35
CA ALA A 40 11.79 14.97 59.50
C ALA A 40 10.51 15.72 59.11
N GLN A 41 10.55 16.58 58.09
CA GLN A 41 9.40 17.38 57.66
C GLN A 41 8.36 16.54 56.90
N MET A 42 8.79 15.52 56.15
CA MET A 42 7.87 14.58 55.49
C MET A 42 7.25 13.58 56.47
N ASP A 43 8.00 13.05 57.44
CA ASP A 43 7.43 12.12 58.43
C ASP A 43 6.44 12.79 59.39
N ASP A 44 6.58 14.09 59.68
CA ASP A 44 5.59 14.84 60.48
C ASP A 44 4.27 15.04 59.71
N ALA A 45 4.36 15.45 58.43
CA ALA A 45 3.20 15.59 57.53
C ALA A 45 2.48 14.25 57.23
N MET A 46 3.14 13.10 57.43
CA MET A 46 2.55 11.78 57.25
C MET A 46 1.83 11.21 58.49
N LYS A 47 1.86 11.90 59.65
CA LYS A 47 1.16 11.45 60.88
C LYS A 47 -0.36 11.52 60.78
N ASP A 48 -0.89 12.50 60.06
CA ASP A 48 -2.33 12.76 59.94
C ASP A 48 -3.00 11.95 58.81
N LEU A 49 -2.24 11.09 58.11
CA LEU A 49 -2.75 10.19 57.07
C LEU A 49 -3.18 8.85 57.67
N ALA A 50 -4.27 8.29 57.14
CA ALA A 50 -4.68 6.92 57.43
C ALA A 50 -3.54 5.91 57.12
N PRO A 51 -3.38 4.83 57.91
CA PRO A 51 -2.20 3.96 57.80
C PRO A 51 -2.05 3.30 56.42
N GLU A 52 -3.15 2.98 55.74
CA GLU A 52 -3.13 2.47 54.36
C GLU A 52 -2.62 3.53 53.36
N ALA A 53 -3.02 4.79 53.54
CA ALA A 53 -2.56 5.91 52.71
C ALA A 53 -1.09 6.25 52.97
N SER A 54 -0.65 6.20 54.23
CA SER A 54 0.75 6.39 54.63
C SER A 54 1.65 5.29 54.03
N MET A 55 1.22 4.02 54.08
CA MET A 55 1.92 2.92 53.40
C MET A 55 1.96 3.09 51.87
N ALA A 56 0.84 3.50 51.25
CA ALA A 56 0.80 3.75 49.81
C ALA A 56 1.77 4.88 49.39
N PHE A 57 1.83 5.97 50.15
CA PHE A 57 2.76 7.08 49.88
C PHE A 57 4.22 6.65 50.04
N LYS A 58 4.57 5.94 51.12
CA LYS A 58 5.94 5.47 51.35
C LYS A 58 6.40 4.45 50.29
N ALA A 59 5.50 3.60 49.81
CA ALA A 59 5.76 2.70 48.69
C ALA A 59 5.94 3.44 47.35
N HIS A 60 5.20 4.53 47.12
CA HIS A 60 5.25 5.25 45.84
C HIS A 60 6.51 6.13 45.67
N PHE A 61 7.10 6.59 46.79
CA PHE A 61 8.31 7.44 46.83
C PHE A 61 9.56 6.74 47.37
N ILE A 62 9.51 5.43 47.63
CA ILE A 62 10.63 4.61 48.15
C ILE A 62 11.22 5.16 49.47
N LEU A 63 10.34 5.64 50.36
CA LEU A 63 10.71 6.25 51.64
C LEU A 63 10.74 5.22 52.78
N GLY A 64 11.71 4.29 52.69
CA GLY A 64 12.04 3.30 53.72
C GLY A 64 12.16 1.87 53.17
N ASP A 65 12.85 1.00 53.92
CA ASP A 65 13.25 -0.36 53.49
C ASP A 65 12.11 -1.40 53.49
N ASN A 66 10.86 -0.97 53.29
CA ASN A 66 9.70 -1.86 53.23
C ASN A 66 9.47 -2.33 51.78
N PRO A 67 9.49 -3.65 51.50
CA PRO A 67 9.35 -4.16 50.14
C PRO A 67 7.98 -3.84 49.53
N SER A 68 7.98 -3.50 48.24
CA SER A 68 6.77 -3.20 47.47
C SER A 68 5.74 -4.34 47.57
N PRO A 69 4.42 -4.04 47.56
CA PRO A 69 3.38 -5.08 47.43
C PRO A 69 3.60 -6.02 46.24
N ALA A 70 4.19 -5.54 45.13
CA ALA A 70 4.57 -6.38 44.01
C ALA A 70 5.71 -7.36 44.37
N SER A 71 6.73 -6.89 45.10
CA SER A 71 7.81 -7.73 45.64
C SER A 71 7.27 -8.77 46.62
N MET A 72 6.28 -8.42 47.45
CA MET A 72 5.60 -9.38 48.34
C MET A 72 4.77 -10.41 47.57
N MET A 73 4.04 -10.03 46.51
CA MET A 73 3.31 -10.98 45.67
C MET A 73 4.24 -11.96 44.95
N VAL A 74 5.39 -11.49 44.45
CA VAL A 74 6.41 -12.35 43.85
C VAL A 74 7.03 -13.29 44.90
N ALA A 75 7.43 -12.78 46.07
CA ALA A 75 7.92 -13.63 47.16
C ALA A 75 6.90 -14.69 47.59
N SER A 76 5.61 -14.31 47.70
CA SER A 76 4.49 -15.18 48.08
C SER A 76 4.01 -16.13 46.97
N THR A 77 4.54 -16.04 45.75
CA THR A 77 4.35 -17.06 44.69
C THR A 77 5.57 -17.94 44.48
N ILE A 78 6.74 -17.52 44.95
CA ILE A 78 7.95 -18.35 45.01
C ILE A 78 7.93 -19.26 46.25
N VAL A 79 7.54 -18.74 47.41
CA VAL A 79 7.34 -19.51 48.65
C VAL A 79 5.95 -20.15 48.62
N THR A 80 5.91 -21.43 48.24
CA THR A 80 4.78 -22.35 48.42
C THR A 80 5.31 -23.60 49.12
N ASP A 81 4.55 -24.14 50.08
CA ASP A 81 5.09 -25.03 51.13
C ASP A 81 5.64 -26.39 50.66
N ASP A 82 5.43 -26.76 49.38
CA ASP A 82 5.84 -28.04 48.80
C ASP A 82 7.20 -28.02 48.06
N ARG A 83 7.95 -26.90 48.04
CA ARG A 83 9.24 -26.80 47.32
C ARG A 83 10.46 -26.80 48.22
N SER A 84 11.52 -27.46 47.76
CA SER A 84 12.82 -27.43 48.45
C SER A 84 13.48 -26.04 48.34
N THR A 85 14.34 -25.72 49.32
CA THR A 85 15.14 -24.48 49.29
C THR A 85 16.06 -24.41 48.06
N GLU A 86 16.48 -25.56 47.54
CA GLU A 86 17.36 -25.69 46.38
C GLU A 86 16.59 -25.44 45.06
N GLU A 87 15.34 -25.90 44.96
CA GLU A 87 14.44 -25.52 43.86
C GLU A 87 14.10 -24.02 43.88
N LEU A 88 13.84 -23.44 45.06
CA LEU A 88 13.64 -21.99 45.20
C LEU A 88 14.87 -21.21 44.73
N GLN A 89 16.06 -21.64 45.14
CA GLN A 89 17.31 -20.99 44.78
C GLN A 89 17.60 -21.09 43.27
N LYS A 90 17.32 -22.25 42.66
CA LYS A 90 17.38 -22.42 41.19
C LYS A 90 16.40 -21.49 40.47
N ARG A 91 15.14 -21.43 40.93
CA ARG A 91 14.10 -20.56 40.35
C ARG A 91 14.44 -19.08 40.46
N PHE A 92 15.11 -18.66 41.55
CA PHE A 92 15.65 -17.31 41.69
C PHE A 92 16.81 -17.04 40.72
N GLY A 93 17.68 -18.02 40.46
CA GLY A 93 18.72 -17.92 39.43
C GLY A 93 18.12 -17.73 38.03
N GLU A 94 17.18 -18.60 37.65
CA GLU A 94 16.44 -18.53 36.38
C GLU A 94 15.79 -17.13 36.18
N LEU A 95 15.12 -16.60 37.21
CA LEU A 95 14.51 -15.26 37.17
C LEU A 95 15.54 -14.11 37.13
N LEU A 96 16.73 -14.28 37.68
CA LEU A 96 17.81 -13.28 37.59
C LEU A 96 18.42 -13.26 36.18
N ASP A 97 18.65 -14.42 35.59
CA ASP A 97 19.15 -14.55 34.21
C ASP A 97 18.13 -14.00 33.20
N GLU A 98 16.84 -14.33 33.36
CA GLU A 98 15.75 -13.70 32.59
C GLU A 98 15.76 -12.17 32.75
N ASN A 99 15.98 -11.65 33.95
CA ASN A 99 16.03 -10.20 34.18
C ASN A 99 17.25 -9.53 33.52
N ILE A 100 18.39 -10.22 33.43
CA ILE A 100 19.59 -9.77 32.72
C ILE A 100 19.35 -9.77 31.20
N ILE A 101 18.77 -10.84 30.66
CA ILE A 101 18.42 -10.96 29.24
C ILE A 101 17.42 -9.87 28.83
N LEU A 102 16.38 -9.64 29.64
CA LEU A 102 15.40 -8.58 29.40
C LEU A 102 16.03 -7.18 29.44
N LYS A 103 16.94 -6.91 30.39
CA LYS A 103 17.67 -5.63 30.46
C LYS A 103 18.54 -5.39 29.24
N GLU A 104 19.30 -6.37 28.80
CA GLU A 104 20.17 -6.23 27.63
C GLU A 104 19.37 -6.13 26.33
N THR A 105 18.25 -6.87 26.20
CA THR A 105 17.31 -6.74 25.08
C THR A 105 16.67 -5.35 25.01
N LEU A 106 16.23 -4.81 26.15
CA LEU A 106 15.60 -3.49 26.23
C LEU A 106 16.61 -2.36 26.00
N LYS A 107 17.88 -2.56 26.41
CA LYS A 107 19.01 -1.70 26.06
C LYS A 107 19.27 -1.71 24.54
N GLN A 108 19.39 -2.88 23.91
CA GLN A 108 19.56 -2.99 22.46
C GLN A 108 18.40 -2.36 21.68
N ASN A 109 17.16 -2.49 22.16
CA ASN A 109 16.00 -1.82 21.57
C ASN A 109 16.10 -0.28 21.67
N ASN A 110 16.50 0.26 22.82
CA ASN A 110 16.74 1.70 23.00
C ASN A 110 17.88 2.23 22.12
N ASP A 111 18.99 1.49 22.03
CA ASP A 111 20.13 1.87 21.19
C ASP A 111 19.75 1.85 19.69
N SER A 112 19.03 0.82 19.23
CA SER A 112 18.53 0.77 17.84
C SER A 112 17.50 1.87 17.54
N MET A 113 16.57 2.17 18.46
CA MET A 113 15.62 3.27 18.31
C MET A 113 16.34 4.63 18.25
N LYS A 114 17.44 4.79 19.00
CA LYS A 114 18.29 6.00 18.97
C LYS A 114 19.04 6.14 17.65
N GLU A 115 19.55 5.06 17.07
CA GLU A 115 20.15 5.04 15.72
C GLU A 115 19.12 5.42 14.65
N GLN A 116 17.91 4.86 14.71
CA GLN A 116 16.80 5.22 13.81
C GLN A 116 16.44 6.72 13.92
N LEU A 117 16.36 7.27 15.13
CA LEU A 117 16.10 8.70 15.34
C LEU A 117 17.23 9.59 14.79
N GLN A 118 18.49 9.17 14.88
CA GLN A 118 19.61 9.87 14.26
C GLN A 118 19.57 9.81 12.73
N LEU A 119 19.19 8.67 12.16
CA LEU A 119 19.01 8.53 10.70
C LEU A 119 17.89 9.44 10.18
N ILE A 120 16.74 9.47 10.88
CA ILE A 120 15.62 10.37 10.57
C ILE A 120 16.06 11.84 10.64
N ALA A 121 16.82 12.24 11.67
CA ALA A 121 17.33 13.60 11.80
C ALA A 121 18.28 13.99 10.66
N SER A 122 19.22 13.11 10.28
CA SER A 122 20.13 13.36 9.15
C SER A 122 19.41 13.49 7.81
N CYS A 123 18.38 12.66 7.58
CA CYS A 123 17.54 12.74 6.39
C CYS A 123 16.73 14.05 6.32
N GLN A 124 16.24 14.55 7.46
CA GLN A 124 15.58 15.86 7.54
C GLN A 124 16.54 17.02 7.23
N ASP A 125 17.78 16.97 7.73
CA ASP A 125 18.81 17.97 7.43
C ASP A 125 19.20 17.98 5.94
N ASP A 126 19.44 16.82 5.32
CA ASP A 126 19.78 16.74 3.89
C ASP A 126 18.58 17.14 2.99
N MET A 127 17.33 16.87 3.40
CA MET A 127 16.13 17.40 2.73
C MET A 127 16.09 18.94 2.81
N LEU A 128 16.28 19.52 3.99
CA LEU A 128 16.29 20.99 4.19
C LEU A 128 17.43 21.68 3.43
N LYS A 129 18.59 21.03 3.35
CA LYS A 129 19.77 21.46 2.58
C LYS A 129 19.51 21.39 1.07
N THR A 130 18.84 20.34 0.60
CA THR A 130 18.42 20.21 -0.81
C THR A 130 17.40 21.28 -1.20
N HIS A 131 16.40 21.53 -0.35
CA HIS A 131 15.48 22.66 -0.52
C HIS A 131 16.20 24.02 -0.54
N ARG A 132 17.23 24.22 0.28
CA ARG A 132 18.04 25.44 0.28
C ARG A 132 18.78 25.64 -1.05
N VAL A 133 19.48 24.60 -1.53
CA VAL A 133 20.19 24.64 -2.82
C VAL A 133 19.22 24.84 -4.01
N HIS A 134 18.03 24.24 -3.96
CA HIS A 134 17.00 24.47 -4.98
C HIS A 134 16.42 25.89 -4.94
N LYS A 135 16.33 26.52 -3.77
CA LYS A 135 15.97 27.94 -3.65
C LYS A 135 17.09 28.84 -4.18
N GLU A 136 18.33 28.62 -3.77
CA GLU A 136 19.50 29.40 -4.21
C GLU A 136 19.62 29.39 -5.75
N LYS A 137 19.54 28.22 -6.38
CA LYS A 137 19.54 28.08 -7.85
C LYS A 137 18.33 28.77 -8.52
N PHE A 138 17.17 28.84 -7.86
CA PHE A 138 16.02 29.54 -8.40
C PHE A 138 16.22 31.07 -8.36
N ASP A 139 16.74 31.59 -7.25
CA ASP A 139 17.05 33.01 -7.10
C ASP A 139 18.19 33.43 -8.08
N GLU A 140 19.22 32.59 -8.28
CA GLU A 140 20.23 32.76 -9.36
C GLU A 140 19.62 32.79 -10.76
N THR A 141 18.72 31.84 -11.06
CA THR A 141 18.04 31.76 -12.37
C THR A 141 17.16 32.99 -12.62
N ARG A 142 16.47 33.48 -11.58
CA ARG A 142 15.65 34.68 -11.62
C ARG A 142 16.48 35.93 -11.89
N GLU A 143 17.64 36.06 -11.24
CA GLU A 143 18.56 37.18 -11.50
C GLU A 143 19.15 37.11 -12.92
N LEU A 144 19.45 35.92 -13.45
CA LEU A 144 19.90 35.74 -14.83
C LEU A 144 18.82 36.16 -15.85
N VAL A 145 17.56 35.76 -15.64
CA VAL A 145 16.44 36.18 -16.49
C VAL A 145 16.24 37.69 -16.45
N GLU A 146 16.36 38.31 -15.27
CA GLU A 146 16.23 39.76 -15.12
C GLU A 146 17.39 40.51 -15.79
N ARG A 147 18.63 40.02 -15.68
CA ARG A 147 19.79 40.52 -16.44
C ARG A 147 19.56 40.43 -17.96
N LEU A 148 19.05 39.30 -18.45
CA LEU A 148 18.74 39.11 -19.88
C LEU A 148 17.58 40.01 -20.36
N ARG A 149 16.59 40.29 -19.52
CA ARG A 149 15.52 41.27 -19.80
C ARG A 149 16.09 42.70 -19.91
N GLN A 150 16.98 43.10 -19.01
CA GLN A 150 17.64 44.41 -19.06
C GLN A 150 18.57 44.55 -20.27
N GLU A 151 19.32 43.51 -20.63
CA GLU A 151 20.15 43.48 -21.84
C GLU A 151 19.32 43.56 -23.12
N ASN A 152 18.23 42.77 -23.24
CA ASN A 152 17.30 42.88 -24.37
C ASN A 152 16.66 44.28 -24.47
N LYS A 153 16.29 44.90 -23.34
CA LYS A 153 15.74 46.25 -23.31
C LYS A 153 16.76 47.29 -23.82
N LYS A 154 18.03 47.13 -23.46
CA LYS A 154 19.14 47.97 -23.96
C LYS A 154 19.38 47.74 -25.46
N LEU A 155 19.46 46.49 -25.91
CA LEU A 155 19.64 46.14 -27.32
C LEU A 155 18.50 46.68 -28.20
N LYS A 156 17.24 46.60 -27.74
CA LYS A 156 16.09 47.25 -28.40
C LYS A 156 16.28 48.77 -28.51
N GLN A 157 16.73 49.44 -27.45
CA GLN A 157 16.98 50.91 -27.48
C GLN A 157 18.13 51.30 -28.41
N ASP A 158 19.23 50.55 -28.41
CA ASP A 158 20.38 50.85 -29.27
C ASP A 158 20.09 50.51 -30.75
N ALA A 159 19.28 49.47 -31.03
CA ALA A 159 18.76 49.19 -32.37
C ALA A 159 17.84 50.30 -32.91
N ILE A 160 16.96 50.87 -32.07
CA ILE A 160 16.11 52.01 -32.43
C ILE A 160 17.00 53.22 -32.81
N ARG A 161 17.97 53.58 -31.96
CA ARG A 161 18.93 54.68 -32.22
C ARG A 161 19.70 54.49 -33.53
N LEU A 162 20.13 53.27 -33.83
CA LEU A 162 20.79 52.95 -35.09
C LEU A 162 19.85 53.14 -36.30
N SER A 163 18.59 52.72 -36.18
CA SER A 163 17.59 52.91 -37.26
C SER A 163 17.25 54.39 -37.49
N GLU A 164 17.15 55.20 -36.43
CA GLU A 164 16.94 56.66 -36.50
C GLU A 164 18.15 57.34 -37.17
N SER A 165 19.37 56.93 -36.80
CA SER A 165 20.61 57.47 -37.38
C SER A 165 20.75 57.16 -38.88
N VAL A 166 20.37 55.96 -39.32
CA VAL A 166 20.35 55.60 -40.75
C VAL A 166 19.28 56.38 -41.51
N THR A 167 18.09 56.53 -40.93
CA THR A 167 16.98 57.27 -41.56
C THR A 167 17.34 58.76 -41.73
N ALA A 168 18.01 59.36 -40.76
CA ALA A 168 18.50 60.74 -40.82
C ALA A 168 19.59 60.96 -41.90
N GLN A 169 20.40 59.95 -42.21
CA GLN A 169 21.43 60.04 -43.25
C GLN A 169 20.87 59.93 -44.68
N ILE A 170 19.71 59.26 -44.86
CA ILE A 170 19.08 59.09 -46.17
C ILE A 170 18.24 60.32 -46.57
N GLY A 171 17.69 61.06 -45.60
CA GLY A 171 16.80 62.22 -45.83
C GLY A 171 17.46 63.49 -46.39
N ALA A 172 18.76 63.48 -46.70
CA ALA A 172 19.53 64.69 -47.04
C ALA A 172 19.66 64.97 -48.55
N ASP A 173 19.30 64.04 -49.44
CA ASP A 173 19.62 64.16 -50.87
C ASP A 173 18.45 63.81 -51.81
N LYS A 174 18.31 64.61 -52.87
CA LYS A 174 17.39 64.52 -54.03
C LYS A 174 15.89 64.73 -53.80
N SER A 175 15.44 65.92 -54.24
CA SER A 175 14.05 66.23 -54.58
C SER A 175 13.66 65.72 -55.98
N GLY A 176 12.36 65.40 -56.15
CA GLY A 176 11.72 65.28 -57.46
C GLY A 176 11.65 63.88 -58.07
N GLY A 177 10.48 63.23 -57.95
CA GLY A 177 10.14 61.99 -58.65
C GLY A 177 8.70 61.56 -58.39
N LYS A 178 7.96 61.14 -59.43
CA LYS A 178 6.58 60.63 -59.31
C LYS A 178 6.55 59.10 -59.24
N SER A 179 5.58 58.58 -58.49
CA SER A 179 5.00 57.23 -58.62
C SER A 179 5.87 56.02 -58.24
N GLY A 180 5.29 55.11 -57.46
CA GLY A 180 5.80 53.74 -57.30
C GLY A 180 5.60 53.17 -55.90
N ALA A 181 4.81 52.09 -55.80
CA ALA A 181 4.71 51.12 -54.70
C ALA A 181 5.13 51.56 -53.27
N SER A 182 4.14 51.63 -52.37
CA SER A 182 4.42 51.46 -50.93
C SER A 182 4.93 50.04 -50.71
N SER A 183 6.24 49.87 -50.55
CA SER A 183 6.85 48.61 -50.14
C SER A 183 6.56 48.39 -48.65
N GLY A 184 5.40 47.84 -48.36
CA GLY A 184 5.00 47.40 -47.02
C GLY A 184 5.91 46.28 -46.52
N VAL A 185 7.07 46.64 -45.97
CA VAL A 185 7.87 45.75 -45.15
C VAL A 185 7.08 45.51 -43.88
N GLU A 186 6.43 44.35 -43.78
CA GLU A 186 5.84 43.86 -42.53
C GLU A 186 6.97 43.64 -41.53
N PHE A 187 7.31 44.70 -40.81
CA PHE A 187 8.17 44.62 -39.64
C PHE A 187 7.40 43.83 -38.59
N VAL A 188 7.67 42.52 -38.52
CA VAL A 188 6.98 41.58 -37.63
C VAL A 188 6.98 42.15 -36.22
N THR A 189 5.80 42.59 -35.78
CA THR A 189 5.60 43.08 -34.42
C THR A 189 6.03 41.98 -33.47
N SER A 190 7.00 42.28 -32.60
CA SER A 190 7.40 41.33 -31.56
C SER A 190 6.16 40.91 -30.76
N PRO A 191 6.02 39.64 -30.36
CA PRO A 191 4.85 39.18 -29.62
C PRO A 191 4.54 40.13 -28.46
N ASP A 192 3.27 40.53 -28.33
CA ASP A 192 2.84 41.49 -27.30
C ASP A 192 3.27 41.00 -25.92
N ASP A 193 3.63 41.89 -25.00
CA ASP A 193 4.15 41.50 -23.67
C ASP A 193 3.16 40.57 -22.93
N ASP A 194 1.85 40.76 -23.13
CA ASP A 194 0.76 39.85 -22.74
C ASP A 194 0.97 38.37 -23.13
N THR A 195 1.55 38.11 -24.30
CA THR A 195 1.85 36.75 -24.79
C THR A 195 3.14 36.21 -24.17
N ILE A 196 4.11 37.08 -23.91
CA ILE A 196 5.36 36.75 -23.24
C ILE A 196 5.09 36.40 -21.77
N ASP A 197 4.22 37.13 -21.08
CA ASP A 197 3.83 36.85 -19.70
C ASP A 197 2.94 35.60 -19.59
N LYS A 198 2.04 35.34 -20.56
CA LYS A 198 1.30 34.05 -20.64
C LYS A 198 2.26 32.85 -20.81
N LEU A 199 3.25 32.95 -21.70
CA LEU A 199 4.27 31.91 -21.86
C LEU A 199 5.17 31.78 -20.62
N THR A 200 5.47 32.88 -19.93
CA THR A 200 6.23 32.87 -18.67
C THR A 200 5.45 32.17 -17.56
N ALA A 201 4.15 32.44 -17.43
CA ALA A 201 3.28 31.78 -16.46
C ALA A 201 3.08 30.28 -16.77
N GLN A 202 2.97 29.89 -18.04
CA GLN A 202 2.98 28.48 -18.44
C GLN A 202 4.31 27.80 -18.10
N LEU A 203 5.45 28.46 -18.32
CA LEU A 203 6.77 27.95 -17.91
C LEU A 203 6.89 27.80 -16.39
N GLU A 204 6.41 28.75 -15.58
CA GLU A 204 6.39 28.60 -14.13
C GLU A 204 5.49 27.44 -13.66
N LEU A 205 4.35 27.22 -14.32
CA LEU A 205 3.45 26.10 -14.02
C LEU A 205 4.10 24.74 -14.35
N VAL A 206 4.71 24.61 -15.53
CA VAL A 206 5.44 23.39 -15.94
C VAL A 206 6.65 23.15 -15.05
N GLU A 207 7.40 24.19 -14.68
CA GLU A 207 8.54 24.09 -13.76
C GLU A 207 8.09 23.72 -12.33
N LYS A 208 6.92 24.18 -11.88
CA LYS A 208 6.30 23.77 -10.60
C LYS A 208 5.87 22.30 -10.63
N GLN A 209 5.23 21.84 -11.72
CA GLN A 209 4.88 20.42 -11.92
C GLN A 209 6.13 19.54 -11.98
N ARG A 210 7.17 19.97 -12.69
CA ARG A 210 8.48 19.30 -12.75
C ARG A 210 9.11 19.13 -11.36
N ARG A 211 9.06 20.17 -10.52
CA ARG A 211 9.54 20.09 -9.12
C ARG A 211 8.72 19.12 -8.28
N GLN A 212 7.40 19.10 -8.44
CA GLN A 212 6.52 18.13 -7.75
C GLN A 212 6.91 16.69 -8.12
N VAL A 213 7.08 16.39 -9.42
CA VAL A 213 7.49 15.06 -9.90
C VAL A 213 8.89 14.68 -9.39
N ILE A 214 9.83 15.62 -9.29
CA ILE A 214 11.16 15.36 -8.69
C ILE A 214 11.03 14.96 -7.22
N VAL A 215 10.31 15.73 -6.41
CA VAL A 215 10.11 15.44 -4.97
C VAL A 215 9.37 14.11 -4.76
N GLU A 216 8.40 13.77 -5.64
CA GLU A 216 7.72 12.48 -5.60
C GLU A 216 8.63 11.32 -6.00
N ASN A 217 9.56 11.51 -6.95
CA ASN A 217 10.53 10.50 -7.35
C ASN A 217 11.61 10.28 -6.28
N GLU A 218 12.09 11.35 -5.64
CA GLU A 218 12.98 11.31 -4.47
C GLU A 218 12.30 10.56 -3.31
N LYS A 219 11.02 10.87 -3.02
CA LYS A 219 10.21 10.15 -2.02
C LYS A 219 10.02 8.67 -2.35
N LEU A 220 9.74 8.32 -3.61
CA LEU A 220 9.62 6.92 -4.05
C LEU A 220 10.96 6.18 -3.97
N THR A 221 12.08 6.85 -4.24
CA THR A 221 13.43 6.31 -4.09
C THR A 221 13.72 6.01 -2.61
N TRP A 222 13.43 6.96 -1.72
CA TRP A 222 13.58 6.75 -0.27
C TRP A 222 12.66 5.63 0.26
N GLN A 223 11.43 5.53 -0.24
CA GLN A 223 10.54 4.40 0.07
C GLN A 223 11.08 3.06 -0.43
N LYS A 224 11.71 3.01 -1.62
CA LYS A 224 12.40 1.81 -2.11
C LYS A 224 13.56 1.43 -1.17
N GLU A 225 14.44 2.36 -0.86
CA GLU A 225 15.62 2.12 -0.01
C GLU A 225 15.21 1.67 1.41
N SER A 226 14.17 2.29 1.98
CA SER A 226 13.59 1.88 3.26
C SER A 226 13.03 0.45 3.22
N LEU A 227 12.32 0.06 2.14
CA LEU A 227 11.83 -1.31 1.96
C LEU A 227 12.96 -2.31 1.72
N GLU A 228 14.02 -1.92 1.01
CA GLU A 228 15.21 -2.73 0.75
C GLU A 228 15.94 -3.05 2.06
N HIS A 229 16.13 -2.06 2.94
CA HIS A 229 16.63 -2.28 4.30
C HIS A 229 15.74 -3.18 5.17
N ILE A 230 14.41 -3.08 5.06
CA ILE A 230 13.48 -3.96 5.80
C ILE A 230 13.57 -5.41 5.28
N VAL A 231 13.71 -5.59 3.96
CA VAL A 231 13.90 -6.91 3.33
C VAL A 231 15.24 -7.53 3.75
N ASP A 232 16.32 -6.75 3.82
CA ASP A 232 17.62 -7.25 4.30
C ASP A 232 17.58 -7.63 5.79
N ALA A 233 16.99 -6.77 6.64
CA ALA A 233 16.86 -7.04 8.07
C ALA A 233 16.04 -8.32 8.35
N THR A 234 14.84 -8.43 7.76
CA THR A 234 13.99 -9.62 7.90
C THR A 234 14.57 -10.87 7.22
N SER A 235 15.46 -10.72 6.23
CA SER A 235 16.22 -11.84 5.67
C SER A 235 17.31 -12.32 6.62
N LYS A 236 18.03 -11.40 7.28
CA LYS A 236 19.01 -11.75 8.30
C LYS A 236 18.37 -12.43 9.51
N GLU A 237 17.29 -11.88 10.06
CA GLU A 237 16.55 -12.47 11.19
C GLU A 237 16.08 -13.90 10.87
N ARG A 238 15.59 -14.13 9.65
CA ARG A 238 15.16 -15.44 9.15
C ARG A 238 16.31 -16.45 9.11
N ASP A 239 17.48 -16.06 8.64
CA ASP A 239 18.64 -16.96 8.61
C ASP A 239 19.25 -17.16 10.01
N ASP A 240 19.26 -16.15 10.89
CA ASP A 240 19.64 -16.28 12.31
C ASP A 240 18.70 -17.28 13.06
N ILE A 241 17.39 -17.22 12.80
CA ILE A 241 16.40 -18.16 13.35
C ILE A 241 16.62 -19.58 12.82
N LYS A 242 16.95 -19.71 11.53
CA LYS A 242 17.21 -20.99 10.87
C LYS A 242 18.52 -21.65 11.33
N GLU A 243 19.55 -20.87 11.64
CA GLU A 243 20.76 -21.39 12.30
C GLU A 243 20.46 -21.84 13.74
N LYS A 244 19.72 -21.04 14.52
CA LYS A 244 19.26 -21.44 15.88
C LYS A 244 18.46 -22.75 15.85
N LEU A 245 17.53 -22.89 14.90
CA LEU A 245 16.72 -24.10 14.71
C LEU A 245 17.60 -25.31 14.39
N LYS A 246 18.54 -25.19 13.45
CA LYS A 246 19.49 -26.26 13.09
C LYS A 246 20.38 -26.67 14.28
N ASN A 247 20.78 -25.72 15.12
CA ASN A 247 21.56 -26.00 16.33
C ASN A 247 20.72 -26.71 17.41
N LEU A 248 19.43 -26.40 17.53
CA LEU A 248 18.49 -27.12 18.39
C LEU A 248 18.19 -28.54 17.88
N GLU A 249 18.03 -28.73 16.56
CA GLU A 249 17.91 -30.07 15.95
C GLU A 249 19.14 -30.94 16.25
N LEU A 250 20.34 -30.37 16.15
CA LEU A 250 21.59 -31.06 16.50
C LEU A 250 21.66 -31.41 17.99
N GLN A 251 21.28 -30.49 18.89
CA GLN A 251 21.25 -30.73 20.34
C GLN A 251 20.25 -31.83 20.74
N LEU A 252 19.06 -31.84 20.11
CA LEU A 252 18.07 -32.91 20.29
C LEU A 252 18.64 -34.25 19.81
N SER A 253 19.27 -34.29 18.64
CA SER A 253 19.89 -35.53 18.13
C SER A 253 21.03 -36.05 19.01
N THR A 254 21.82 -35.18 19.65
CA THR A 254 22.83 -35.62 20.63
C THR A 254 22.19 -36.14 21.92
N ALA A 255 21.17 -35.45 22.44
CA ALA A 255 20.47 -35.89 23.65
C ALA A 255 19.74 -37.23 23.44
N GLU A 256 19.09 -37.45 22.28
CA GLU A 256 18.49 -38.74 21.94
C GLU A 256 19.53 -39.88 21.92
N SER A 257 20.75 -39.61 21.43
CA SER A 257 21.85 -40.58 21.45
C SER A 257 22.35 -40.89 22.87
N GLU A 258 22.48 -39.87 23.72
CA GLU A 258 22.89 -40.03 25.13
C GLU A 258 21.84 -40.81 25.93
N HIS A 259 20.56 -40.44 25.81
CA HIS A 259 19.44 -41.14 26.44
C HIS A 259 19.33 -42.60 25.96
N ALA A 260 19.54 -42.87 24.66
CA ALA A 260 19.57 -44.24 24.13
C ALA A 260 20.72 -45.07 24.74
N GLN A 261 21.88 -44.46 24.98
CA GLN A 261 23.02 -45.11 25.59
C GLN A 261 22.82 -45.34 27.11
N GLU A 262 22.20 -44.41 27.83
CA GLU A 262 21.76 -44.63 29.21
C GLU A 262 20.72 -45.75 29.34
N LEU A 263 19.73 -45.79 28.45
CA LEU A 263 18.74 -46.88 28.40
C LEU A 263 19.41 -48.25 28.16
N SER A 264 20.44 -48.30 27.31
CA SER A 264 21.25 -49.51 27.12
C SER A 264 22.01 -49.91 28.40
N ASN A 265 22.63 -48.95 29.09
CA ASN A 265 23.34 -49.19 30.35
C ASN A 265 22.39 -49.69 31.45
N LEU A 266 21.21 -49.07 31.58
CA LEU A 266 20.15 -49.51 32.51
C LEU A 266 19.64 -50.92 32.16
N HIS A 267 19.53 -51.27 30.88
CA HIS A 267 19.13 -52.62 30.46
C HIS A 267 20.14 -53.69 30.90
N LEU A 268 21.44 -53.39 30.76
CA LEU A 268 22.52 -54.28 31.24
C LEU A 268 22.49 -54.45 32.76
N ILE A 269 22.29 -53.36 33.52
CA ILE A 269 22.17 -53.40 34.98
C ILE A 269 20.95 -54.22 35.41
N ILE A 270 19.79 -54.04 34.76
CA ILE A 270 18.57 -54.82 35.02
C ILE A 270 18.77 -56.30 34.68
N GLN A 271 19.51 -56.62 33.62
CA GLN A 271 19.83 -58.00 33.25
C GLN A 271 20.75 -58.67 34.27
N ASP A 272 21.78 -57.98 34.77
CA ASP A 272 22.69 -58.51 35.79
C ASP A 272 21.98 -58.69 37.14
N LEU A 273 21.23 -57.69 37.61
CA LEU A 273 20.42 -57.81 38.84
C LEU A 273 19.42 -58.98 38.77
N ARG A 274 18.81 -59.25 37.60
CA ARG A 274 17.95 -60.43 37.39
C ARG A 274 18.72 -61.75 37.42
N SER A 275 20.01 -61.75 37.06
CA SER A 275 20.91 -62.89 37.20
C SER A 275 21.26 -63.14 38.68
N GLN A 276 21.69 -62.08 39.38
CA GLN A 276 22.02 -62.12 40.81
C GLN A 276 20.83 -62.60 41.66
N LEU A 277 19.62 -62.08 41.40
CA LEU A 277 18.41 -62.44 42.14
C LEU A 277 18.01 -63.91 41.90
N LYS A 278 18.26 -64.46 40.70
CA LYS A 278 18.13 -65.91 40.43
C LYS A 278 19.09 -66.75 41.27
N SER A 279 20.35 -66.32 41.44
CA SER A 279 21.31 -67.02 42.30
C SER A 279 21.04 -66.86 43.80
N ALA A 280 20.44 -65.74 44.24
CA ALA A 280 20.14 -65.47 45.65
C ALA A 280 18.96 -66.29 46.22
N SER A 281 18.13 -66.89 45.36
CA SER A 281 16.86 -67.54 45.71
C SER A 281 16.94 -68.80 46.61
N ASN A 282 18.12 -69.18 47.11
CA ASN A 282 18.34 -70.42 47.87
C ASN A 282 18.61 -70.25 49.37
N ASN A 283 18.81 -69.02 49.88
CA ASN A 283 19.09 -68.78 51.30
C ASN A 283 17.94 -68.04 52.02
N LYS A 284 17.73 -68.36 53.30
CA LYS A 284 16.75 -67.68 54.15
C LYS A 284 17.31 -66.34 54.64
N ALA A 285 16.59 -65.27 54.35
CA ALA A 285 17.00 -63.89 54.60
C ALA A 285 17.20 -63.57 56.10
N SER A 286 18.26 -62.83 56.40
CA SER A 286 18.47 -62.14 57.69
C SER A 286 17.59 -60.89 57.80
N SER A 287 17.35 -60.39 59.02
CA SER A 287 16.66 -59.10 59.25
C SER A 287 17.37 -57.91 58.58
N GLU A 288 18.68 -58.04 58.34
CA GLU A 288 19.51 -57.02 57.68
C GLU A 288 19.28 -56.97 56.16
N GLU A 289 18.91 -58.11 55.54
CA GLU A 289 18.46 -58.15 54.14
C GLU A 289 17.09 -57.48 53.95
N ILE A 290 16.24 -57.46 54.98
CA ILE A 290 14.92 -56.81 54.90
C ILE A 290 15.12 -55.30 54.80
N ALA A 291 15.88 -54.69 55.72
CA ALA A 291 16.23 -53.27 55.65
C ALA A 291 16.98 -52.90 54.35
N SER A 292 17.79 -53.80 53.79
CA SER A 292 18.39 -53.63 52.46
C SER A 292 17.34 -53.60 51.34
N ARG A 293 16.34 -54.50 51.37
CA ARG A 293 15.25 -54.54 50.38
C ARG A 293 14.34 -53.33 50.50
N ASP A 294 13.99 -52.90 51.71
CA ASP A 294 13.16 -51.70 51.94
C ASP A 294 13.84 -50.45 51.35
N LYS A 295 15.17 -50.33 51.51
CA LYS A 295 15.95 -49.23 50.92
C LYS A 295 16.03 -49.28 49.39
N ILE A 296 15.96 -50.47 48.79
CA ILE A 296 15.86 -50.65 47.33
C ILE A 296 14.43 -50.35 46.85
N ILE A 297 13.40 -50.71 47.62
CA ILE A 297 12.00 -50.36 47.33
C ILE A 297 11.83 -48.85 47.30
N GLN A 298 12.34 -48.12 48.30
CA GLN A 298 12.34 -46.65 48.33
C GLN A 298 12.96 -46.04 47.06
N GLN A 299 14.15 -46.51 46.66
CA GLN A 299 14.82 -46.04 45.42
C GLN A 299 14.06 -46.37 44.13
N LEU A 300 13.25 -47.43 44.13
CA LEU A 300 12.38 -47.78 43.00
C LEU A 300 11.10 -46.94 42.99
N GLU A 301 10.54 -46.62 44.16
CA GLU A 301 9.40 -45.72 44.32
C GLU A 301 9.76 -44.28 43.89
N ASP A 302 10.92 -43.78 44.31
CA ASP A 302 11.46 -42.49 43.87
C ASP A 302 11.62 -42.43 42.34
N LYS A 303 12.18 -43.50 41.74
CA LYS A 303 12.29 -43.62 40.27
C LYS A 303 10.96 -43.76 39.55
N ILE A 304 9.95 -44.39 40.16
CA ILE A 304 8.59 -44.43 39.60
C ILE A 304 7.97 -43.03 39.65
N SER A 305 8.21 -42.27 40.71
CA SER A 305 7.73 -40.88 40.84
C SER A 305 8.34 -39.95 39.78
N THR A 306 9.67 -40.00 39.57
CA THR A 306 10.32 -39.19 38.52
C THR A 306 9.86 -39.57 37.13
N LEU A 307 9.81 -40.87 36.78
CA LEU A 307 9.32 -41.35 35.49
C LEU A 307 7.84 -41.00 35.25
N GLN A 308 7.00 -40.99 36.29
CA GLN A 308 5.62 -40.50 36.17
C GLN A 308 5.54 -38.99 35.90
N ASN A 309 6.49 -38.20 36.40
CA ASN A 309 6.54 -36.76 36.15
C ASN A 309 7.05 -36.45 34.73
N GLU A 310 8.10 -37.14 34.30
CA GLU A 310 8.60 -37.10 32.92
C GLU A 310 7.53 -37.51 31.91
N LEU A 311 6.74 -38.56 32.20
CA LEU A 311 5.61 -38.98 31.37
C LEU A 311 4.56 -37.87 31.20
N LYS A 312 4.24 -37.13 32.27
CA LYS A 312 3.31 -35.99 32.21
C LYS A 312 3.88 -34.85 31.37
N ILE A 313 5.17 -34.53 31.53
CA ILE A 313 5.85 -33.51 30.73
C ILE A 313 5.86 -33.88 29.24
N ALA A 314 6.10 -35.16 28.91
CA ALA A 314 6.02 -35.67 27.54
C ALA A 314 4.58 -35.61 26.98
N GLN A 315 3.56 -35.93 27.78
CA GLN A 315 2.15 -35.80 27.37
C GLN A 315 1.75 -34.36 27.06
N ILE A 316 2.23 -33.38 27.85
CA ILE A 316 2.01 -31.94 27.59
C ILE A 316 2.67 -31.55 26.26
N LYS A 317 3.96 -31.89 26.06
CA LYS A 317 4.67 -31.61 24.80
C LYS A 317 3.98 -32.22 23.57
N ILE A 318 3.36 -33.40 23.70
CA ILE A 318 2.58 -34.01 22.61
C ILE A 318 1.35 -33.17 22.28
N LEU A 319 0.61 -32.69 23.27
CA LEU A 319 -0.55 -31.81 23.07
C LEU A 319 -0.16 -30.47 22.43
N ASP A 320 0.96 -29.87 22.85
CA ASP A 320 1.49 -28.64 22.25
C ASP A 320 1.82 -28.84 20.76
N LEU A 321 2.48 -29.96 20.42
CA LEU A 321 2.79 -30.33 19.04
C LEU A 321 1.53 -30.64 18.20
N GLU A 322 0.48 -31.22 18.81
CA GLU A 322 -0.80 -31.40 18.15
C GLU A 322 -1.53 -30.07 17.87
N ASN A 323 -1.43 -29.09 18.78
CA ASN A 323 -1.96 -27.75 18.53
C ASN A 323 -1.19 -27.02 17.41
N VAL A 324 0.15 -27.03 17.43
CA VAL A 324 0.98 -26.43 16.36
C VAL A 324 0.68 -27.08 15.00
N LYS A 325 0.46 -28.40 14.97
CA LYS A 325 0.03 -29.15 13.77
C LYS A 325 -1.37 -28.74 13.30
N LEU A 326 -2.29 -28.41 14.21
CA LEU A 326 -3.63 -27.91 13.88
C LEU A 326 -3.53 -26.51 13.25
N GLU A 327 -2.79 -25.60 13.87
CA GLU A 327 -2.56 -24.23 13.39
C GLU A 327 -1.86 -24.21 12.03
N PHE A 328 -0.81 -25.04 11.83
CA PHE A 328 -0.16 -25.20 10.54
C PHE A 328 -1.12 -25.73 9.47
N THR A 329 -2.02 -26.64 9.83
CA THR A 329 -3.05 -27.17 8.91
C THR A 329 -4.05 -26.07 8.53
N GLN A 330 -4.45 -25.23 9.48
CA GLN A 330 -5.32 -24.08 9.23
C GLN A 330 -4.65 -23.04 8.35
N HIS A 331 -3.41 -22.64 8.65
CA HIS A 331 -2.61 -21.72 7.83
C HIS A 331 -2.43 -22.24 6.39
N LYS A 332 -2.08 -23.53 6.23
CA LYS A 332 -1.99 -24.20 4.93
C LYS A 332 -3.30 -24.17 4.14
N SER A 333 -4.46 -24.28 4.82
CA SER A 333 -5.76 -24.14 4.16
C SER A 333 -6.02 -22.71 3.68
N GLY A 334 -5.69 -21.69 4.48
CA GLY A 334 -5.80 -20.28 4.11
C GLY A 334 -4.92 -19.91 2.91
N VAL A 335 -3.65 -20.34 2.91
CA VAL A 335 -2.75 -20.15 1.76
C VAL A 335 -3.29 -20.82 0.50
N SER A 336 -3.90 -22.01 0.61
CA SER A 336 -4.52 -22.69 -0.53
C SER A 336 -5.76 -21.95 -1.07
N GLU A 337 -6.51 -21.26 -0.21
CA GLU A 337 -7.65 -20.43 -0.59
C GLU A 337 -7.18 -19.17 -1.35
N SER A 338 -6.15 -18.48 -0.84
CA SER A 338 -5.52 -17.33 -1.50
C SER A 338 -4.94 -17.69 -2.87
N VAL A 339 -4.23 -18.83 -2.98
CA VAL A 339 -3.70 -19.31 -4.27
C VAL A 339 -4.83 -19.63 -5.26
N ARG A 340 -5.99 -20.11 -4.80
CA ARG A 340 -7.17 -20.29 -5.68
C ARG A 340 -7.69 -18.95 -6.19
N MET A 341 -7.87 -17.96 -5.31
CA MET A 341 -8.34 -16.62 -5.71
C MET A 341 -7.38 -15.92 -6.70
N TYR A 342 -6.06 -15.99 -6.47
CA TYR A 342 -5.10 -15.42 -7.42
C TYR A 342 -5.16 -16.12 -8.80
N LYS A 343 -5.40 -17.43 -8.83
CA LYS A 343 -5.58 -18.18 -10.09
C LYS A 343 -6.87 -17.78 -10.82
N GLU A 344 -7.96 -17.55 -10.08
CA GLU A 344 -9.22 -17.04 -10.61
C GLU A 344 -9.07 -15.60 -11.17
N GLN A 345 -8.34 -14.72 -10.47
CA GLN A 345 -8.02 -13.35 -10.93
C GLN A 345 -7.15 -13.34 -12.19
N ILE A 346 -6.11 -14.19 -12.25
CA ILE A 346 -5.27 -14.34 -13.44
C ILE A 346 -6.10 -14.87 -14.63
N GLN A 347 -7.09 -15.72 -14.37
CA GLN A 347 -8.02 -16.20 -15.40
C GLN A 347 -8.95 -15.10 -15.91
N ASP A 348 -9.54 -14.25 -15.04
CA ASP A 348 -10.35 -13.08 -15.45
C ASP A 348 -9.55 -12.12 -16.35
N LEU A 349 -8.34 -11.76 -15.89
CA LEU A 349 -7.42 -10.91 -16.66
C LEU A 349 -7.05 -11.55 -18.00
N GLY A 350 -6.87 -12.87 -18.05
CA GLY A 350 -6.62 -13.62 -19.29
C GLY A 350 -7.80 -13.58 -20.28
N THR A 351 -9.05 -13.68 -19.80
CA THR A 351 -10.24 -13.48 -20.64
C THR A 351 -10.36 -12.04 -21.12
N ARG A 352 -10.23 -11.06 -20.23
CA ARG A 352 -10.39 -9.63 -20.58
C ARG A 352 -9.27 -9.13 -21.51
N LEU A 353 -8.06 -9.69 -21.42
CA LEU A 353 -6.99 -9.46 -22.37
C LEU A 353 -7.33 -10.06 -23.75
N LYS A 354 -7.90 -11.28 -23.81
CA LYS A 354 -8.40 -11.85 -25.07
C LYS A 354 -9.50 -11.00 -25.69
N ASP A 355 -10.47 -10.57 -24.90
CA ASP A 355 -11.58 -9.73 -25.37
C ASP A 355 -11.05 -8.40 -25.95
N ALA A 356 -10.14 -7.73 -25.25
CA ALA A 356 -9.45 -6.55 -25.75
C ALA A 356 -8.66 -6.84 -27.05
N GLN A 357 -7.99 -7.99 -27.13
CA GLN A 357 -7.23 -8.42 -28.31
C GLN A 357 -8.13 -8.71 -29.53
N THR A 358 -9.45 -8.91 -29.37
CA THR A 358 -10.39 -9.02 -30.51
C THR A 358 -10.67 -7.68 -31.20
N THR A 359 -10.17 -6.55 -30.69
CA THR A 359 -10.24 -5.24 -31.37
C THR A 359 -9.22 -5.17 -32.53
N MET A 360 -9.46 -5.96 -33.57
CA MET A 360 -8.58 -6.12 -34.73
C MET A 360 -8.35 -4.81 -35.49
N PHE A 361 -7.15 -4.65 -36.05
CA PHE A 361 -6.83 -3.57 -36.98
C PHE A 361 -7.74 -3.64 -38.21
N GLN A 362 -8.63 -2.67 -38.39
CA GLN A 362 -9.41 -2.49 -39.61
C GLN A 362 -8.71 -1.50 -40.55
N PRO A 363 -8.51 -1.83 -41.84
CA PRO A 363 -8.07 -0.86 -42.84
C PRO A 363 -9.09 0.26 -43.02
N MET A 364 -8.64 1.51 -42.93
CA MET A 364 -9.46 2.68 -43.26
C MET A 364 -9.74 2.69 -44.78
N ARG A 365 -10.96 2.31 -45.18
CA ARG A 365 -11.32 2.19 -46.59
C ARG A 365 -11.63 3.55 -47.22
N LEU A 366 -10.76 3.99 -48.12
CA LEU A 366 -10.98 5.19 -48.94
C LEU A 366 -12.06 4.91 -49.99
N SER A 367 -13.27 5.43 -49.75
CA SER A 367 -14.40 5.30 -50.67
C SER A 367 -14.28 6.30 -51.82
N VAL A 368 -13.48 5.97 -52.83
CA VAL A 368 -13.35 6.76 -54.06
C VAL A 368 -14.65 6.67 -54.86
N SER A 369 -15.47 7.72 -54.79
CA SER A 369 -16.69 7.84 -55.60
C SER A 369 -16.32 7.89 -57.09
N SER A 370 -17.08 7.20 -57.93
CA SER A 370 -16.73 6.96 -59.34
C SER A 370 -17.69 7.64 -60.31
N GLU A 371 -17.44 8.93 -60.58
CA GLU A 371 -18.01 9.64 -61.74
C GLU A 371 -16.88 10.02 -62.71
N PRO A 372 -16.84 9.46 -63.94
CA PRO A 372 -15.72 9.65 -64.86
C PRO A 372 -16.11 10.38 -66.17
N GLU A 373 -16.03 11.71 -66.20
CA GLU A 373 -16.10 12.50 -67.45
C GLU A 373 -14.82 13.28 -67.76
N THR A 374 -13.69 12.58 -67.89
CA THR A 374 -12.62 12.89 -68.87
C THR A 374 -11.57 11.77 -68.88
N SER A 375 -11.28 11.20 -70.06
CA SER A 375 -10.33 10.09 -70.20
C SER A 375 -8.87 10.54 -70.24
N SER A 376 -8.33 10.97 -69.09
CA SER A 376 -6.90 11.22 -68.91
C SER A 376 -6.14 9.93 -68.56
N SER A 377 -5.02 9.67 -69.25
CA SER A 377 -4.15 8.53 -68.94
C SER A 377 -3.45 8.65 -67.59
N GLU A 378 -3.35 9.87 -67.05
CA GLU A 378 -2.76 10.14 -65.74
C GLU A 378 -3.73 9.69 -64.63
N PHE A 379 -5.04 9.93 -64.78
CA PHE A 379 -6.09 9.54 -63.82
C PHE A 379 -6.22 8.02 -63.63
N ALA A 380 -6.08 7.25 -64.73
CA ALA A 380 -6.06 5.79 -64.68
C ALA A 380 -4.87 5.24 -63.84
N SER A 381 -3.71 5.91 -63.90
CA SER A 381 -2.54 5.59 -63.09
C SER A 381 -2.78 5.85 -61.61
N TYR A 382 -3.36 7.01 -61.26
CA TYR A 382 -3.75 7.33 -59.88
C TYR A 382 -4.73 6.31 -59.29
N ILE A 383 -5.77 5.91 -60.02
CA ILE A 383 -6.72 4.87 -59.57
C ILE A 383 -6.03 3.51 -59.37
N SER A 384 -5.05 3.16 -60.21
CA SER A 384 -4.24 1.95 -60.02
C SER A 384 -3.43 2.02 -58.72
N ASN A 385 -2.78 3.16 -58.45
CA ASN A 385 -1.96 3.36 -57.26
C ASN A 385 -2.81 3.38 -55.98
N VAL A 386 -3.99 4.01 -55.97
CA VAL A 386 -4.91 3.97 -54.81
C VAL A 386 -5.38 2.54 -54.53
N LYS A 387 -5.69 1.74 -55.56
CA LYS A 387 -6.02 0.31 -55.41
C LYS A 387 -4.84 -0.54 -54.92
N LEU A 388 -3.60 -0.13 -55.21
CA LEU A 388 -2.40 -0.77 -54.68
C LEU A 388 -2.15 -0.38 -53.21
N TYR A 389 -2.36 0.88 -52.84
CA TYR A 389 -2.34 1.33 -51.43
C TYR A 389 -3.37 0.58 -50.59
N ASP A 390 -4.65 0.54 -50.99
CA ASP A 390 -5.73 -0.15 -50.26
C ASP A 390 -5.43 -1.65 -50.06
N ARG A 391 -4.97 -2.34 -51.12
CA ARG A 391 -4.52 -3.74 -51.02
C ARG A 391 -3.33 -3.94 -50.07
N THR A 392 -2.37 -3.02 -50.07
CA THR A 392 -1.16 -3.11 -49.24
C THR A 392 -1.48 -2.78 -47.77
N LEU A 393 -2.36 -1.80 -47.52
CA LEU A 393 -2.90 -1.50 -46.19
C LEU A 393 -3.73 -2.66 -45.63
N LYS A 394 -4.56 -3.30 -46.47
CA LYS A 394 -5.26 -4.53 -46.07
C LYS A 394 -4.28 -5.65 -45.74
N HIS A 395 -3.30 -5.94 -46.60
CA HIS A 395 -2.30 -6.96 -46.32
C HIS A 395 -1.49 -6.66 -45.05
N LEU A 396 -1.19 -5.39 -44.78
CA LEU A 396 -0.53 -4.97 -43.55
C LEU A 396 -1.40 -5.20 -42.32
N ALA A 397 -2.69 -4.86 -42.36
CA ALA A 397 -3.62 -5.10 -41.25
C ALA A 397 -3.85 -6.60 -41.01
N ASP A 398 -4.13 -7.37 -42.06
CA ASP A 398 -4.27 -8.83 -41.99
C ASP A 398 -2.99 -9.48 -41.43
N PHE A 399 -1.80 -8.98 -41.83
CA PHE A 399 -0.51 -9.42 -41.30
C PHE A 399 -0.31 -9.04 -39.82
N LEU A 400 -0.63 -7.81 -39.42
CA LEU A 400 -0.52 -7.36 -38.02
C LEU A 400 -1.47 -8.14 -37.11
N ASN A 401 -2.70 -8.40 -37.53
CA ASN A 401 -3.65 -9.23 -36.79
C ASN A 401 -3.13 -10.68 -36.61
N ALA A 402 -2.52 -11.26 -37.66
CA ALA A 402 -1.85 -12.57 -37.58
C ALA A 402 -0.57 -12.57 -36.73
N LEU A 403 0.17 -11.46 -36.70
CA LEU A 403 1.38 -11.27 -35.89
C LEU A 403 1.00 -11.18 -34.40
N THR A 404 -0.01 -10.39 -34.05
CA THR A 404 -0.51 -10.20 -32.69
C THR A 404 -1.08 -11.50 -32.10
N SER A 405 -1.89 -12.25 -32.86
CA SER A 405 -2.40 -13.56 -32.43
C SER A 405 -1.29 -14.63 -32.34
N GLY A 406 -0.38 -14.68 -33.31
CA GLY A 406 0.78 -15.58 -33.24
C GLY A 406 1.73 -15.31 -32.06
N LEU A 407 1.86 -14.04 -31.65
CA LEU A 407 2.61 -13.66 -30.44
C LEU A 407 1.89 -14.07 -29.15
N SER A 408 0.57 -13.83 -29.03
CA SER A 408 -0.17 -14.21 -27.81
C SER A 408 -0.16 -15.71 -27.58
N ASP A 409 -0.42 -16.51 -28.62
CA ASP A 409 -0.47 -17.97 -28.50
C ASP A 409 0.90 -18.55 -28.16
N SER A 410 1.97 -18.01 -28.76
CA SER A 410 3.33 -18.43 -28.46
C SER A 410 3.76 -18.01 -27.03
N LEU A 411 3.38 -16.82 -26.57
CA LEU A 411 3.64 -16.36 -25.21
C LEU A 411 2.90 -17.22 -24.17
N VAL A 412 1.62 -17.53 -24.41
CA VAL A 412 0.84 -18.46 -23.57
C VAL A 412 1.49 -19.84 -23.52
N GLN A 413 2.02 -20.34 -24.64
CA GLN A 413 2.74 -21.61 -24.65
C GLN A 413 4.04 -21.55 -23.82
N THR A 414 4.86 -20.50 -23.94
CA THR A 414 6.06 -20.31 -23.09
C THR A 414 5.69 -20.22 -21.62
N LEU A 415 4.67 -19.42 -21.26
CA LEU A 415 4.18 -19.29 -19.89
C LEU A 415 3.64 -20.62 -19.33
N GLY A 416 3.02 -21.46 -20.16
CA GLY A 416 2.59 -22.81 -19.77
C GLY A 416 3.76 -23.71 -19.38
N VAL A 417 4.86 -23.70 -20.14
CA VAL A 417 6.08 -24.47 -19.78
C VAL A 417 6.74 -23.90 -18.53
N VAL A 418 6.82 -22.57 -18.39
CA VAL A 418 7.38 -21.91 -17.19
C VAL A 418 6.54 -22.17 -15.94
N ALA A 419 5.21 -22.16 -16.04
CA ALA A 419 4.32 -22.57 -14.94
C ALA A 419 4.54 -24.04 -14.56
N SER A 420 4.67 -24.92 -15.57
CA SER A 420 4.98 -26.34 -15.31
C SER A 420 6.32 -26.54 -14.62
N LEU A 421 7.31 -25.66 -14.85
CA LEU A 421 8.59 -25.62 -14.13
C LEU A 421 8.46 -25.08 -12.69
N TYR A 422 7.50 -24.19 -12.42
CA TYR A 422 7.26 -23.62 -11.09
C TYR A 422 6.58 -24.63 -10.14
N ASP A 423 5.74 -25.52 -10.67
CA ASP A 423 5.13 -26.63 -9.90
C ASP A 423 6.14 -27.74 -9.49
N TYR A 424 7.41 -27.68 -9.93
CA TYR A 424 8.45 -28.63 -9.51
C TYR A 424 8.89 -28.44 -8.05
N LYS A 425 8.26 -29.19 -7.15
CA LYS A 425 8.80 -29.39 -5.79
C LYS A 425 10.11 -30.19 -5.84
N LEU A 426 11.20 -29.58 -5.36
CA LEU A 426 12.55 -30.16 -5.40
C LEU A 426 12.64 -31.56 -4.75
N GLU A 427 11.79 -31.86 -3.77
CA GLU A 427 11.79 -33.11 -3.00
C GLU A 427 11.47 -34.38 -3.81
N ARG A 428 10.89 -34.27 -5.01
CA ARG A 428 10.36 -35.44 -5.77
C ARG A 428 10.71 -35.49 -7.25
N ALA A 429 11.58 -34.60 -7.73
CA ALA A 429 11.92 -34.53 -9.14
C ALA A 429 13.42 -34.69 -9.40
N SER A 430 13.76 -35.60 -10.33
CA SER A 430 15.10 -35.69 -10.90
C SER A 430 15.48 -34.37 -11.60
N VAL A 431 16.66 -33.84 -11.28
CA VAL A 431 17.23 -32.60 -11.84
C VAL A 431 17.12 -32.56 -13.38
N ASP A 432 17.24 -33.70 -14.05
CA ASP A 432 17.24 -33.78 -15.51
C ASP A 432 15.87 -33.50 -16.14
N ARG A 433 14.76 -33.64 -15.40
CA ARG A 433 13.44 -33.17 -15.85
C ARG A 433 13.35 -31.65 -15.84
N PHE A 434 13.88 -31.00 -14.80
CA PHE A 434 13.97 -29.55 -14.72
C PHE A 434 14.89 -28.99 -15.81
N LYS A 435 16.06 -29.62 -16.04
CA LYS A 435 16.93 -29.30 -17.19
C LYS A 435 16.20 -29.45 -18.53
N SER A 436 15.40 -30.51 -18.70
CA SER A 436 14.64 -30.74 -19.94
C SER A 436 13.60 -29.65 -20.19
N GLY A 437 12.81 -29.26 -19.18
CA GLY A 437 11.85 -28.18 -19.31
C GLY A 437 12.52 -26.81 -19.52
N LEU A 438 13.67 -26.56 -18.89
CA LEU A 438 14.46 -25.34 -19.14
C LEU A 438 15.03 -25.30 -20.57
N ALA A 439 15.45 -26.44 -21.12
CA ALA A 439 15.86 -26.56 -22.51
C ALA A 439 14.68 -26.36 -23.48
N GLU A 440 13.48 -26.81 -23.13
CA GLU A 440 12.25 -26.57 -23.88
C GLU A 440 11.87 -25.08 -23.88
N VAL A 441 11.91 -24.40 -22.72
CA VAL A 441 11.74 -22.93 -22.63
C VAL A 441 12.77 -22.20 -23.50
N LYS A 442 14.05 -22.58 -23.44
CA LYS A 442 15.09 -21.99 -24.29
C LYS A 442 14.77 -22.18 -25.78
N GLN A 443 14.43 -23.39 -26.20
CA GLN A 443 14.08 -23.68 -27.59
C GLN A 443 12.84 -22.89 -28.05
N GLN A 444 11.87 -22.69 -27.14
CA GLN A 444 10.68 -21.89 -27.40
C GLN A 444 11.02 -20.40 -27.62
N LEU A 445 11.92 -19.81 -26.83
CA LEU A 445 12.42 -18.45 -27.07
C LEU A 445 13.23 -18.33 -28.37
N GLU A 446 14.05 -19.33 -28.72
CA GLU A 446 14.82 -19.34 -29.97
C GLU A 446 13.90 -19.38 -31.21
N ARG A 447 12.79 -20.13 -31.15
CA ARG A 447 11.71 -20.10 -32.16
C ARG A 447 11.04 -18.73 -32.22
N GLN A 448 10.69 -18.13 -31.08
CA GLN A 448 10.04 -16.81 -31.01
C GLN A 448 10.92 -15.71 -31.63
N HIS A 449 12.21 -15.69 -31.28
CA HIS A 449 13.17 -14.74 -31.84
C HIS A 449 13.31 -14.89 -33.37
N SER A 450 13.43 -16.14 -33.85
CA SER A 450 13.48 -16.45 -35.28
C SER A 450 12.23 -15.99 -36.04
N ASN A 451 11.05 -16.20 -35.45
CA ASN A 451 9.77 -15.76 -36.01
C ASN A 451 9.65 -14.23 -36.01
N ALA A 452 10.12 -13.55 -34.96
CA ALA A 452 10.15 -12.08 -34.89
C ALA A 452 11.03 -11.49 -36.00
N LEU A 453 12.25 -12.01 -36.21
CA LEU A 453 13.13 -11.58 -37.30
C LEU A 453 12.51 -11.80 -38.68
N ASN A 454 11.85 -12.94 -38.90
CA ASN A 454 11.13 -13.24 -40.14
C ASN A 454 9.99 -12.23 -40.40
N ASN A 455 9.24 -11.87 -39.36
CA ASN A 455 8.14 -10.93 -39.44
C ASN A 455 8.60 -9.46 -39.62
N ILE A 456 9.73 -9.06 -39.01
CA ILE A 456 10.40 -7.78 -39.29
C ILE A 456 10.80 -7.69 -40.77
N GLY A 457 11.30 -8.80 -41.36
CA GLY A 457 11.60 -8.88 -42.79
C GLY A 457 10.38 -8.62 -43.68
N LYS A 458 9.23 -9.22 -43.37
CA LYS A 458 7.96 -8.99 -44.10
C LYS A 458 7.46 -7.55 -43.97
N LEU A 459 7.50 -6.99 -42.75
CA LEU A 459 7.15 -5.59 -42.49
C LEU A 459 8.02 -4.62 -43.30
N ARG A 460 9.34 -4.84 -43.32
CA ARG A 460 10.28 -4.06 -44.13
C ARG A 460 10.00 -4.19 -45.63
N GLY A 461 9.58 -5.35 -46.10
CA GLY A 461 9.13 -5.57 -47.48
C GLY A 461 7.90 -4.72 -47.83
N MET A 462 6.87 -4.70 -46.98
CA MET A 462 5.67 -3.88 -47.19
C MET A 462 5.96 -2.37 -47.11
N LEU A 463 6.83 -1.94 -46.18
CA LEU A 463 7.28 -0.54 -46.11
C LEU A 463 8.02 -0.12 -47.39
N SER A 464 8.85 -1.00 -47.97
CA SER A 464 9.53 -0.74 -49.24
C SER A 464 8.56 -0.58 -50.43
N ILE A 465 7.37 -1.19 -50.38
CA ILE A 465 6.33 -0.98 -51.40
C ILE A 465 5.74 0.43 -51.25
N PHE A 466 5.37 0.84 -50.03
CA PHE A 466 4.87 2.20 -49.78
C PHE A 466 5.90 3.29 -50.13
N GLU A 467 7.19 3.07 -49.83
CA GLU A 467 8.28 3.97 -50.21
C GLU A 467 8.44 4.09 -51.73
N GLY A 468 8.24 2.99 -52.46
CA GLY A 468 8.21 2.97 -53.93
C GLY A 468 7.09 3.84 -54.49
N ILE A 469 5.84 3.60 -54.09
CA ILE A 469 4.69 4.36 -54.60
C ILE A 469 4.80 5.85 -54.23
N PHE A 470 5.37 6.17 -53.05
CA PHE A 470 5.62 7.56 -52.66
C PHE A 470 6.69 8.24 -53.52
N LYS A 471 7.72 7.51 -53.97
CA LYS A 471 8.70 8.03 -54.96
C LYS A 471 8.05 8.26 -56.31
N ASP A 472 7.25 7.32 -56.79
CA ASP A 472 6.51 7.45 -58.06
C ASP A 472 5.56 8.66 -58.03
N TYR A 473 4.84 8.86 -56.93
CA TYR A 473 3.99 10.04 -56.72
C TYR A 473 4.80 11.35 -56.78
N ASN A 474 5.94 11.42 -56.09
CA ASN A 474 6.81 12.60 -56.13
C ASN A 474 7.40 12.86 -57.53
N GLU A 475 7.73 11.82 -58.30
CA GLU A 475 8.19 11.97 -59.69
C GLU A 475 7.07 12.45 -60.63
N VAL A 476 5.82 12.05 -60.42
CA VAL A 476 4.67 12.63 -61.15
C VAL A 476 4.46 14.09 -60.73
N LEU A 477 4.57 14.42 -59.45
CA LEU A 477 4.43 15.80 -58.95
C LEU A 477 5.47 16.75 -59.57
N LYS A 478 6.74 16.32 -59.63
CA LYS A 478 7.81 17.06 -60.32
C LYS A 478 7.52 17.25 -61.81
N LYS A 479 6.98 16.23 -62.49
CA LYS A 479 6.64 16.29 -63.92
C LYS A 479 5.44 17.20 -64.21
N ALA A 480 4.49 17.29 -63.29
CA ALA A 480 3.42 18.29 -63.36
C ALA A 480 3.99 19.72 -63.20
N LEU A 481 4.86 19.93 -62.21
CA LEU A 481 5.54 21.21 -61.94
C LEU A 481 6.56 21.65 -63.02
N THR A 482 6.87 20.79 -64.00
CA THR A 482 7.85 21.08 -65.06
C THR A 482 7.29 21.03 -66.48
N LYS A 483 5.96 20.94 -66.66
CA LYS A 483 5.31 21.26 -67.96
C LYS A 483 5.43 22.78 -68.20
N PRO A 484 6.14 23.26 -69.24
CA PRO A 484 6.15 24.69 -69.56
C PRO A 484 4.82 25.07 -70.21
N GLU A 485 4.08 26.00 -69.61
CA GLU A 485 2.88 26.56 -70.24
C GLU A 485 3.29 27.39 -71.46
N ASN A 486 2.81 26.99 -72.63
CA ASN A 486 3.05 27.70 -73.89
C ASN A 486 2.06 28.88 -74.01
N VAL A 487 2.23 29.89 -73.16
CA VAL A 487 1.28 31.01 -73.02
C VAL A 487 1.39 31.99 -74.19
N ASN A 488 0.33 32.08 -74.99
CA ASN A 488 0.16 33.16 -75.96
C ASN A 488 0.08 34.52 -75.24
N ASN A 489 0.93 35.48 -75.65
CA ASN A 489 0.88 36.85 -75.15
C ASN A 489 -0.48 37.51 -75.48
N GLY A 490 -1.28 37.80 -74.46
CA GLY A 490 -2.56 38.49 -74.61
C GLY A 490 -3.31 38.77 -73.30
N GLY A 491 -3.45 37.77 -72.42
CA GLY A 491 -4.28 37.85 -71.20
C GLY A 491 -3.55 37.76 -69.85
N GLY A 492 -2.21 37.85 -69.84
CA GLY A 492 -1.39 37.44 -68.69
C GLY A 492 -1.65 38.16 -67.37
N VAL A 493 -2.06 39.43 -67.39
CA VAL A 493 -2.28 40.22 -66.15
C VAL A 493 -3.55 39.79 -65.42
N GLU A 494 -4.66 39.57 -66.13
CA GLU A 494 -5.92 39.13 -65.52
C GLU A 494 -5.80 37.69 -65.02
N ALA A 495 -5.14 36.82 -65.79
CA ALA A 495 -4.85 35.44 -65.37
C ALA A 495 -3.97 35.39 -64.10
N LEU A 496 -2.91 36.20 -64.03
CA LEU A 496 -2.06 36.29 -62.83
C LEU A 496 -2.82 36.89 -61.63
N THR A 497 -3.67 37.88 -61.86
CA THR A 497 -4.53 38.46 -60.82
C THR A 497 -5.52 37.42 -60.26
N ALA A 498 -6.18 36.65 -61.13
CA ALA A 498 -7.08 35.57 -60.72
C ALA A 498 -6.34 34.48 -59.93
N ALA A 499 -5.14 34.08 -60.37
CA ALA A 499 -4.31 33.10 -59.66
C ALA A 499 -3.84 33.60 -58.28
N LEU A 500 -3.48 34.88 -58.15
CA LEU A 500 -3.13 35.50 -56.87
C LEU A 500 -4.34 35.57 -55.91
N VAL A 501 -5.54 35.88 -56.42
CA VAL A 501 -6.78 35.89 -55.60
C VAL A 501 -7.14 34.48 -55.15
N ALA A 502 -7.10 33.48 -56.04
CA ALA A 502 -7.37 32.08 -55.69
C ALA A 502 -6.38 31.55 -54.64
N ARG A 503 -5.08 31.83 -54.80
CA ARG A 503 -4.06 31.47 -53.81
C ARG A 503 -4.21 32.24 -52.48
N GLY A 504 -4.71 33.48 -52.52
CA GLY A 504 -5.08 34.23 -51.32
C GLY A 504 -6.22 33.57 -50.55
N GLN A 505 -7.24 33.09 -51.25
CA GLN A 505 -8.36 32.34 -50.67
C GLN A 505 -7.90 30.99 -50.10
N GLU A 506 -7.05 30.24 -50.82
CA GLU A 506 -6.43 29.00 -50.34
C GLU A 506 -5.64 29.22 -49.05
N ILE A 507 -4.79 30.26 -48.99
CA ILE A 507 -4.04 30.62 -47.76
C ILE A 507 -4.98 31.01 -46.62
N GLN A 508 -6.09 31.69 -46.91
CA GLN A 508 -7.07 32.07 -45.89
C GLN A 508 -7.84 30.86 -45.35
N GLN A 509 -8.21 29.90 -46.21
CA GLN A 509 -8.83 28.64 -45.82
C GLN A 509 -7.87 27.79 -44.99
N LEU A 510 -6.63 27.58 -45.44
CA LEU A 510 -5.62 26.80 -44.72
C LEU A 510 -5.27 27.40 -43.35
N ARG A 511 -5.36 28.73 -43.18
CA ARG A 511 -5.25 29.39 -41.86
C ARG A 511 -6.44 29.04 -40.95
N ALA A 512 -7.67 29.13 -41.45
CA ALA A 512 -8.86 28.76 -40.69
C ALA A 512 -8.86 27.27 -40.29
N GLU A 513 -8.41 26.38 -41.18
CA GLU A 513 -8.22 24.96 -40.88
C GLU A 513 -7.10 24.72 -39.85
N LEU A 514 -6.01 25.50 -39.88
CA LEU A 514 -4.96 25.44 -38.85
C LEU A 514 -5.46 25.87 -37.47
N ASP A 515 -6.22 26.95 -37.39
CA ASP A 515 -6.74 27.46 -36.12
C ASP A 515 -7.87 26.57 -35.56
N ALA A 516 -8.67 25.94 -36.41
CA ALA A 516 -9.61 24.89 -36.00
C ALA A 516 -8.88 23.63 -35.47
N ASN A 517 -7.81 23.18 -36.14
CA ASN A 517 -7.00 22.05 -35.67
C ASN A 517 -6.25 22.36 -34.36
N ARG A 518 -5.89 23.63 -34.11
CA ARG A 518 -5.34 24.06 -32.81
C ARG A 518 -6.37 23.93 -31.69
N ALA A 519 -7.58 24.44 -31.87
CA ALA A 519 -8.64 24.29 -30.88
C ALA A 519 -8.92 22.81 -30.54
N HIS A 520 -8.95 21.92 -31.54
CA HIS A 520 -9.08 20.48 -31.33
C HIS A 520 -7.86 19.82 -30.66
N HIS A 521 -6.66 20.40 -30.77
CA HIS A 521 -5.48 19.95 -30.03
C HIS A 521 -5.58 20.34 -28.55
N ASP A 522 -6.03 21.56 -28.27
CA ASP A 522 -6.23 22.07 -26.90
C ASP A 522 -7.33 21.28 -26.17
N ASP A 523 -8.46 20.99 -26.84
CA ASP A 523 -9.50 20.08 -26.37
C ASP A 523 -8.93 18.68 -26.04
N ALA A 524 -8.06 18.15 -26.91
CA ALA A 524 -7.46 16.84 -26.72
C ALA A 524 -6.43 16.80 -25.58
N GLU A 525 -5.78 17.91 -25.25
CA GLU A 525 -4.94 18.03 -24.04
C GLU A 525 -5.77 18.12 -22.77
N LEU A 526 -6.85 18.91 -22.77
CA LEU A 526 -7.79 19.00 -21.66
C LEU A 526 -8.42 17.62 -21.33
N LEU A 527 -8.84 16.88 -22.35
CA LEU A 527 -9.38 15.52 -22.18
C LEU A 527 -8.34 14.52 -21.66
N ARG A 528 -7.06 14.63 -22.06
CA ARG A 528 -5.97 13.80 -21.49
C ARG A 528 -5.74 14.13 -20.01
N ALA A 529 -5.73 15.42 -19.65
CA ALA A 529 -5.59 15.84 -18.25
C ALA A 529 -6.74 15.33 -17.38
N GLN A 530 -7.98 15.41 -17.88
CA GLN A 530 -9.17 14.88 -17.20
C GLN A 530 -9.11 13.35 -17.01
N LEU A 531 -8.65 12.60 -18.02
CA LEU A 531 -8.49 11.14 -17.92
C LEU A 531 -7.41 10.74 -16.91
N GLU A 532 -6.28 11.45 -16.88
CA GLU A 532 -5.20 11.16 -15.92
C GLU A 532 -5.61 11.57 -14.49
N GLN A 533 -6.39 12.64 -14.31
CA GLN A 533 -7.01 12.96 -13.02
C GLN A 533 -7.96 11.84 -12.56
N TYR A 534 -8.91 11.39 -13.40
CA TYR A 534 -9.82 10.30 -13.03
C TYR A 534 -9.09 8.97 -12.74
N LYS A 535 -7.95 8.72 -13.39
CA LYS A 535 -7.08 7.59 -13.08
C LYS A 535 -6.40 7.75 -11.72
N SER A 536 -5.87 8.92 -11.39
CA SER A 536 -5.33 9.25 -10.07
C SER A 536 -6.38 9.09 -8.96
N ASP A 537 -7.57 9.66 -9.15
CA ASP A 537 -8.69 9.59 -8.19
C ASP A 537 -9.14 8.13 -7.98
N PHE A 538 -9.24 7.34 -9.05
CA PHE A 538 -9.56 5.91 -8.98
C PHE A 538 -8.48 5.11 -8.24
N GLU A 539 -7.19 5.40 -8.47
CA GLU A 539 -6.10 4.76 -7.74
C GLU A 539 -6.08 5.15 -6.26
N ALA A 540 -6.40 6.38 -5.91
CA ALA A 540 -6.50 6.85 -4.53
C ALA A 540 -7.67 6.17 -3.80
N GLU A 541 -8.86 6.14 -4.40
CA GLU A 541 -10.03 5.44 -3.88
C GLU A 541 -9.78 3.93 -3.73
N ARG A 542 -9.07 3.32 -4.70
CA ARG A 542 -8.64 1.93 -4.60
C ARG A 542 -7.72 1.69 -3.40
N LYS A 543 -6.67 2.50 -3.22
CA LYS A 543 -5.72 2.39 -2.10
C LYS A 543 -6.43 2.60 -0.76
N ALA A 544 -7.40 3.51 -0.69
CA ALA A 544 -8.25 3.72 0.48
C ALA A 544 -9.12 2.49 0.81
N ARG A 545 -9.76 1.87 -0.19
CA ARG A 545 -10.57 0.64 -0.03
C ARG A 545 -9.72 -0.57 0.37
N GLU A 546 -8.53 -0.73 -0.22
CA GLU A 546 -7.59 -1.80 0.14
C GLU A 546 -7.14 -1.66 1.60
N LYS A 547 -6.85 -0.43 2.07
CA LYS A 547 -6.61 -0.17 3.49
C LYS A 547 -7.84 -0.49 4.36
N MET A 548 -9.03 0.00 4.02
CA MET A 548 -10.26 -0.27 4.77
C MET A 548 -10.59 -1.76 4.87
N ALA A 549 -10.25 -2.56 3.85
CA ALA A 549 -10.39 -4.02 3.90
C ALA A 549 -9.44 -4.64 4.93
N SER A 550 -8.16 -4.23 4.92
CA SER A 550 -7.17 -4.66 5.93
C SER A 550 -7.58 -4.27 7.36
N ASP A 551 -7.98 -3.01 7.56
CA ASP A 551 -8.42 -2.51 8.87
C ASP A 551 -9.67 -3.27 9.38
N LYS A 552 -10.61 -3.61 8.48
CA LYS A 552 -11.77 -4.45 8.79
C LYS A 552 -11.38 -5.88 9.18
N ASP A 553 -10.47 -6.51 8.46
CA ASP A 553 -10.08 -7.90 8.73
C ASP A 553 -9.22 -8.01 10.00
N ASN A 554 -8.44 -6.97 10.34
CA ASN A 554 -7.81 -6.80 11.65
C ASN A 554 -8.88 -6.73 12.77
N ILE A 555 -9.85 -5.83 12.66
CA ILE A 555 -10.94 -5.67 13.65
C ILE A 555 -11.76 -6.97 13.81
N LEU A 556 -12.02 -7.71 12.73
CA LEU A 556 -12.69 -9.02 12.80
C LEU A 556 -11.83 -10.09 13.50
N THR A 557 -10.50 -9.98 13.43
CA THR A 557 -9.56 -10.90 14.11
C THR A 557 -9.45 -10.57 15.60
N ASP A 558 -9.39 -9.28 15.96
CA ASP A 558 -9.42 -8.81 17.35
C ASP A 558 -10.75 -9.17 18.03
N LEU A 559 -11.87 -9.01 17.32
CA LEU A 559 -13.21 -9.38 17.80
C LEU A 559 -13.29 -10.88 18.09
N ARG A 560 -12.88 -11.76 17.15
CA ARG A 560 -12.82 -13.21 17.37
C ARG A 560 -11.92 -13.59 18.54
N THR A 561 -10.78 -12.92 18.69
CA THR A 561 -9.84 -13.16 19.79
C THR A 561 -10.44 -12.76 21.13
N THR A 562 -11.16 -11.64 21.17
CA THR A 562 -11.89 -11.15 22.34
C THR A 562 -13.08 -12.05 22.69
N GLU A 563 -13.83 -12.55 21.70
CA GLU A 563 -14.89 -13.55 21.89
C GLU A 563 -14.35 -14.87 22.44
N LYS A 564 -13.23 -15.38 21.90
CA LYS A 564 -12.55 -16.59 22.43
C LYS A 564 -12.15 -16.39 23.89
N ARG A 565 -11.52 -15.26 24.23
CA ARG A 565 -11.10 -14.94 25.61
C ARG A 565 -12.29 -14.77 26.56
N ASN A 566 -13.39 -14.15 26.10
CA ASN A 566 -14.62 -14.05 26.88
C ASN A 566 -15.27 -15.42 27.11
N HIS A 567 -15.26 -16.30 26.11
CA HIS A 567 -15.76 -17.67 26.25
C HIS A 567 -14.91 -18.47 27.25
N GLU A 568 -13.59 -18.36 27.18
CA GLU A 568 -12.65 -18.96 28.14
C GLU A 568 -12.89 -18.46 29.57
N LEU A 569 -13.03 -17.16 29.78
CA LEU A 569 -13.36 -16.57 31.09
C LEU A 569 -14.73 -17.04 31.60
N VAL A 570 -15.72 -17.24 30.73
CA VAL A 570 -17.02 -17.81 31.10
C VAL A 570 -16.90 -19.28 31.52
N LEU A 571 -16.06 -20.07 30.84
CA LEU A 571 -15.78 -21.45 31.22
C LEU A 571 -15.04 -21.52 32.58
N GLN A 572 -14.02 -20.70 32.78
CA GLN A 572 -13.31 -20.58 34.07
C GLN A 572 -14.25 -20.16 35.21
N LEU A 573 -15.14 -19.19 34.98
CA LEU A 573 -16.16 -18.78 35.97
C LEU A 573 -17.18 -19.89 36.27
N GLU A 574 -17.48 -20.76 35.31
CA GLU A 574 -18.36 -21.90 35.54
C GLU A 574 -17.63 -23.08 36.20
N GLU A 575 -16.34 -23.27 35.95
CA GLU A 575 -15.50 -24.21 36.69
C GLU A 575 -15.34 -23.78 38.16
N VAL A 576 -15.05 -22.50 38.43
CA VAL A 576 -15.06 -21.93 39.78
C VAL A 576 -16.43 -22.08 40.45
N ARG A 577 -17.54 -21.96 39.69
CA ARG A 577 -18.89 -22.22 40.21
C ARG A 577 -19.12 -23.70 40.58
N LYS A 578 -18.53 -24.64 39.83
CA LYS A 578 -18.58 -26.10 40.12
C LYS A 578 -17.71 -26.46 41.34
N LEU A 579 -16.50 -25.93 41.41
CA LEU A 579 -15.52 -26.20 42.48
C LEU A 579 -15.85 -25.48 43.79
N SER A 580 -16.37 -24.24 43.73
CA SER A 580 -16.65 -23.40 44.91
C SER A 580 -18.10 -22.84 44.96
N PRO A 581 -19.15 -23.69 45.06
CA PRO A 581 -20.54 -23.22 45.06
C PRO A 581 -20.88 -22.24 46.19
N GLY A 582 -20.23 -22.37 47.35
CA GLY A 582 -20.42 -21.48 48.50
C GLY A 582 -19.93 -20.05 48.26
N ILE A 583 -18.73 -19.90 47.69
CA ILE A 583 -18.13 -18.60 47.37
C ILE A 583 -18.95 -17.90 46.29
N PHE A 584 -19.35 -18.62 45.23
CA PHE A 584 -20.19 -18.06 44.18
C PHE A 584 -21.53 -17.54 44.72
N ARG A 585 -22.18 -18.26 45.65
CA ARG A 585 -23.38 -17.77 46.36
C ARG A 585 -23.08 -16.55 47.23
N SER A 586 -21.96 -16.53 47.96
CA SER A 586 -21.59 -15.42 48.83
C SER A 586 -21.39 -14.10 48.08
N VAL A 587 -20.82 -14.15 46.87
CA VAL A 587 -20.54 -12.95 46.06
C VAL A 587 -21.77 -12.48 45.27
N THR A 588 -22.65 -13.40 44.85
CA THR A 588 -23.84 -13.06 44.04
C THR A 588 -25.11 -12.75 44.85
N ALA A 589 -25.17 -13.13 46.13
CA ALA A 589 -26.34 -12.89 46.98
C ALA A 589 -26.46 -11.42 47.43
N LYS A 590 -27.20 -10.61 46.66
CA LYS A 590 -27.61 -9.25 47.08
C LYS A 590 -28.42 -9.29 48.38
N LYS A 591 -27.79 -8.86 49.48
CA LYS A 591 -28.40 -8.71 50.81
C LYS A 591 -29.50 -7.63 50.79
N PRO A 592 -30.78 -7.95 51.05
CA PRO A 592 -31.83 -6.95 51.16
C PRO A 592 -31.65 -6.16 52.47
N ARG A 593 -31.62 -4.82 52.39
CA ARG A 593 -31.48 -3.94 53.56
C ARG A 593 -32.81 -3.23 53.83
N GLY A 594 -33.52 -3.71 54.85
CA GLY A 594 -34.77 -3.12 55.32
C GLY A 594 -34.57 -1.77 56.02
N GLN A 595 -35.69 -1.07 56.19
CA GLN A 595 -35.87 0.20 56.92
C GLN A 595 -35.43 0.05 58.42
N SER A 596 -35.21 1.09 59.23
CA SER A 596 -35.88 2.40 59.28
C SER A 596 -35.13 3.47 60.12
N SER A 597 -35.52 4.76 59.96
CA SER A 597 -35.72 5.82 60.99
C SER A 597 -34.67 6.12 62.10
N THR A 598 -34.35 7.37 62.49
CA THR A 598 -34.76 8.75 62.08
C THR A 598 -33.91 9.82 62.80
N ALA A 599 -33.60 10.95 62.12
CA ALA A 599 -33.38 12.34 62.63
C ALA A 599 -32.30 12.60 63.74
N THR A 600 -31.75 13.80 63.97
CA THR A 600 -31.87 15.20 63.44
C THR A 600 -30.47 15.73 63.06
N ALA A 601 -30.21 16.45 61.95
CA ALA A 601 -30.61 17.83 61.60
C ALA A 601 -29.95 18.92 62.50
N SER A 602 -29.39 20.05 62.01
CA SER A 602 -29.34 20.61 60.63
C SER A 602 -28.37 21.81 60.46
N VAL A 603 -28.32 22.34 59.21
CA VAL A 603 -27.80 23.66 58.70
C VAL A 603 -26.39 23.59 58.04
N SER A 604 -26.03 24.24 56.91
CA SER A 604 -26.69 24.65 55.62
C SER A 604 -25.62 25.37 54.73
N ALA A 605 -25.66 25.45 53.39
CA ALA A 605 -26.42 24.71 52.36
C ALA A 605 -25.47 24.30 51.18
N THR A 606 -25.48 24.74 49.89
CA THR A 606 -26.29 25.71 49.12
C THR A 606 -26.32 25.39 47.60
N ASN A 607 -27.35 24.67 47.14
CA ASN A 607 -27.88 24.60 45.76
C ASN A 607 -27.02 24.00 44.60
N THR A 608 -27.72 23.71 43.48
CA THR A 608 -27.47 22.55 42.60
C THR A 608 -28.05 22.67 41.18
N SER A 609 -27.44 21.98 40.20
CA SER A 609 -28.07 21.37 39.00
C SER A 609 -27.00 20.57 38.21
N SER A 610 -27.05 19.23 38.01
CA SER A 610 -27.98 18.35 37.25
C SER A 610 -27.85 18.51 35.72
N THR A 611 -27.41 17.53 34.91
CA THR A 611 -28.06 16.22 34.56
C THR A 611 -27.04 15.19 34.03
N SER A 612 -26.95 13.94 34.55
CA SER A 612 -27.55 12.66 34.05
C SER A 612 -27.30 12.31 32.55
N SER A 613 -26.59 11.24 32.14
CA SER A 613 -26.65 9.77 32.45
C SER A 613 -27.82 9.03 31.77
N ALA A 614 -27.78 7.74 31.36
CA ALA A 614 -26.69 6.75 31.15
C ALA A 614 -27.21 5.57 30.26
N ALA A 615 -26.31 4.74 29.71
CA ALA A 615 -26.66 3.59 28.86
C ALA A 615 -27.25 2.38 29.62
N LYS A 616 -27.99 1.50 28.92
CA LYS A 616 -28.56 0.24 29.45
C LYS A 616 -28.50 -0.91 28.45
N SER A 617 -28.43 -2.13 28.99
CA SER A 617 -28.34 -3.41 28.26
C SER A 617 -29.65 -4.21 28.37
N ILE A 618 -29.97 -5.02 27.35
CA ILE A 618 -31.08 -6.00 27.36
C ILE A 618 -30.61 -7.37 26.86
N THR A 619 -30.47 -8.26 27.83
CA THR A 619 -30.60 -9.72 27.88
C THR A 619 -31.23 -10.50 26.70
N THR A 620 -30.67 -11.69 26.44
CA THR A 620 -31.25 -12.81 25.68
C THR A 620 -32.38 -13.56 26.40
N THR A 621 -33.21 -14.33 25.69
CA THR A 621 -34.21 -15.26 26.29
C THR A 621 -34.53 -16.45 25.37
N THR A 622 -34.92 -17.61 25.91
CA THR A 622 -35.21 -18.86 25.19
C THR A 622 -36.62 -19.40 25.48
N GLY A 623 -37.35 -19.95 24.49
CA GLY A 623 -38.65 -20.60 24.76
C GLY A 623 -39.53 -21.06 23.57
N ASN A 624 -39.51 -22.37 23.30
CA ASN A 624 -40.57 -23.27 22.78
C ASN A 624 -41.68 -22.83 21.78
N VAL A 625 -41.65 -23.47 20.60
CA VAL A 625 -42.70 -24.33 19.98
C VAL A 625 -44.20 -23.98 20.16
N VAL A 626 -44.89 -23.63 19.06
CA VAL A 626 -46.30 -24.02 18.75
C VAL A 626 -46.50 -24.24 17.24
N ARG A 627 -47.28 -25.26 16.86
CA ARG A 627 -47.73 -25.52 15.46
C ARG A 627 -48.90 -24.61 15.05
N LYS A 628 -48.94 -24.15 13.77
CA LYS A 628 -50.20 -23.98 13.03
C LYS A 628 -50.04 -24.24 11.52
N LYS A 629 -51.15 -24.55 10.84
CA LYS A 629 -51.18 -25.28 9.55
C LYS A 629 -52.32 -24.79 8.64
N LYS A 630 -51.98 -24.18 7.49
CA LYS A 630 -52.85 -23.88 6.32
C LYS A 630 -51.90 -23.56 5.16
N LYS A 631 -51.77 -24.30 4.06
CA LYS A 631 -52.74 -24.84 3.05
C LYS A 631 -53.25 -23.74 2.09
N LEU A 632 -53.28 -23.89 0.75
CA LEU A 632 -52.54 -24.68 -0.26
C LEU A 632 -53.12 -24.29 -1.65
N SER A 633 -52.31 -23.75 -2.57
CA SER A 633 -52.60 -23.52 -3.99
C SER A 633 -51.29 -23.04 -4.65
N THR A 634 -50.69 -23.63 -5.70
CA THR A 634 -51.23 -24.17 -6.97
C THR A 634 -51.84 -23.01 -7.79
N ASP A 635 -51.28 -22.57 -8.92
CA ASP A 635 -50.81 -23.39 -10.06
C ASP A 635 -49.52 -22.90 -10.78
N SER A 636 -49.17 -23.53 -11.91
CA SER A 636 -47.88 -23.46 -12.62
C SER A 636 -47.76 -22.48 -13.80
N SER A 637 -46.54 -21.98 -14.07
CA SER A 637 -46.01 -21.78 -15.44
C SER A 637 -44.48 -21.59 -15.45
N ASN A 638 -43.74 -22.33 -16.30
CA ASN A 638 -42.29 -22.14 -16.49
C ASN A 638 -42.00 -21.04 -17.52
N VAL A 639 -41.13 -20.09 -17.17
CA VAL A 639 -40.17 -19.44 -18.09
C VAL A 639 -38.90 -19.17 -17.28
N ASP A 640 -37.76 -19.72 -17.69
CA ASP A 640 -36.45 -19.30 -17.17
C ASP A 640 -36.04 -18.02 -17.92
N ASP A 641 -36.03 -16.89 -17.21
CA ASP A 641 -35.58 -15.60 -17.73
C ASP A 641 -34.44 -15.08 -16.85
N THR A 642 -33.21 -15.43 -17.21
CA THR A 642 -32.02 -15.23 -16.37
C THR A 642 -31.48 -13.80 -16.41
N SER A 643 -32.30 -12.85 -15.97
CA SER A 643 -31.83 -11.54 -15.49
C SER A 643 -31.85 -11.53 -13.96
N PRO A 644 -30.79 -11.04 -13.27
CA PRO A 644 -30.91 -10.76 -11.85
C PRO A 644 -32.04 -9.73 -11.61
N PRO A 645 -32.80 -9.83 -10.51
CA PRO A 645 -33.88 -8.89 -10.22
C PRO A 645 -33.31 -7.47 -10.03
N PRO A 646 -33.94 -6.43 -10.59
CA PRO A 646 -33.42 -5.07 -10.51
C PRO A 646 -33.34 -4.60 -9.06
N LEU A 647 -32.16 -4.09 -8.68
CA LEU A 647 -31.86 -3.60 -7.34
C LEU A 647 -32.90 -2.58 -6.89
N ARG A 648 -33.68 -2.93 -5.87
CA ARG A 648 -34.60 -2.01 -5.20
C ARG A 648 -33.97 -1.50 -3.92
N PHE A 649 -34.00 -0.19 -3.74
CA PHE A 649 -33.59 0.48 -2.53
C PHE A 649 -34.81 0.64 -1.62
N VAL A 650 -34.65 0.56 -0.30
CA VAL A 650 -35.77 0.60 0.66
C VAL A 650 -35.53 1.72 1.66
N CYS A 651 -36.57 2.48 1.99
CA CYS A 651 -36.47 3.53 3.01
C CYS A 651 -36.46 2.93 4.42
N PRO A 652 -35.42 3.15 5.23
CA PRO A 652 -35.34 2.61 6.59
C PRO A 652 -36.28 3.30 7.61
N VAL A 653 -37.12 4.24 7.15
CA VAL A 653 -38.06 5.01 7.99
C VAL A 653 -39.51 4.54 7.78
N CYS A 654 -39.88 4.10 6.56
CA CYS A 654 -41.25 3.70 6.21
C CYS A 654 -41.37 2.39 5.41
N ASP A 655 -40.25 1.72 5.09
CA ASP A 655 -40.14 0.51 4.26
C ASP A 655 -40.61 0.65 2.78
N ASP A 656 -40.84 1.86 2.27
CA ASP A 656 -41.15 2.08 0.85
C ASP A 656 -39.99 1.69 -0.09
N THR A 657 -40.32 1.09 -1.25
CA THR A 657 -39.32 0.58 -2.21
C THR A 657 -39.15 1.46 -3.45
N PHE A 658 -37.91 1.86 -3.73
CA PHE A 658 -37.54 2.77 -4.81
C PHE A 658 -36.67 2.07 -5.88
N LYS A 659 -36.86 2.45 -7.14
CA LYS A 659 -36.16 1.84 -8.30
C LYS A 659 -34.72 2.33 -8.50
N THR A 660 -34.34 3.41 -7.83
CA THR A 660 -33.04 4.09 -7.97
C THR A 660 -32.69 4.80 -6.67
N LEU A 661 -31.40 4.88 -6.33
CA LEU A 661 -30.90 5.55 -5.13
C LEU A 661 -31.34 7.03 -5.03
N ILE A 662 -31.37 7.76 -6.16
CA ILE A 662 -31.77 9.18 -6.20
C ILE A 662 -33.20 9.39 -5.69
N LEU A 663 -34.15 8.54 -6.11
CA LEU A 663 -35.54 8.59 -5.65
C LEU A 663 -35.66 8.21 -4.17
N LEU A 664 -34.84 7.28 -3.67
CA LEU A 664 -34.79 7.00 -2.23
C LEU A 664 -34.25 8.23 -1.46
N GLN A 665 -33.20 8.88 -1.94
CA GLN A 665 -32.58 10.02 -1.27
C GLN A 665 -33.55 11.21 -1.17
N GLN A 666 -34.17 11.60 -2.28
CA GLN A 666 -35.22 12.64 -2.29
C GLN A 666 -36.41 12.30 -1.37
N HIS A 667 -36.75 11.01 -1.26
CA HIS A 667 -37.79 10.57 -0.33
C HIS A 667 -37.32 10.64 1.14
N ILE A 668 -36.11 10.20 1.48
CA ILE A 668 -35.54 10.29 2.83
C ILE A 668 -35.54 11.74 3.32
N ASP A 669 -35.12 12.68 2.48
CA ASP A 669 -35.11 14.13 2.79
C ASP A 669 -36.51 14.67 3.15
N SER A 670 -37.57 14.01 2.65
CA SER A 670 -38.99 14.33 2.95
C SER A 670 -39.66 13.42 3.99
N CYS A 671 -39.02 12.30 4.37
CA CYS A 671 -39.53 11.32 5.33
C CYS A 671 -38.90 11.48 6.73
N LEU A 672 -37.88 12.34 6.86
CA LEU A 672 -37.25 12.75 8.11
C LEU A 672 -37.78 14.10 8.65
N LEU A 673 -38.84 14.64 8.04
CA LEU A 673 -39.52 15.90 8.39
C LEU A 673 -40.95 15.64 8.90
#